data_AF-A0A1Q7HG53-F1
#
_entry.id   AF-A0A1Q7HG53-F1
#
_cell.length_a   1.000
_cell.length_b   1.000
_cell.length_c   1.000
_cell.angle_alpha   90.00
_cell.angle_beta   90.00
_cell.angle_gamma   90.00
#
_symmetry.space_group_name_H-M   'P 1'
#
loop_
_entity.id
_entity.type
_entity.pdbx_description
1 polymer ?
#
loop_
_entity_poly.entity_id
_entity_poly.type
_entity_poly.pdbx_seq_one_letter_code
_entity_poly.pdbx_strand_id
1 'polypeptide(L)'
;MGVAGVQFKVDGVNLGAEDTTSPYSFAWNTTTASNGSHALTAVARDAAGNTTTSATVTVTVNNGATVVNVSTEPQLQSAIQQLASDTTIVLAPGTYVLTNTLAINGTFTNITITGGTNNSNDVVVQGRGMNNASYGTVPNGVSTAGSVQNITISNLTIRDVYLYSILFDVGTQSPRVSNVHLIDAGQQFLRSTADPSGKGADNGIVEDSTIEYTATSRDANTNGVDIIGGANWIVRRNTFRNIVGPAGVLAGPAVLAVNGSSNTLTERNTFLNCARGIAYGIWDPPGMFDHTGGIIRNNFFYRSSTQPGDVGIGVTDSPNTQVLNNTVIVSGTYPSAIEYRFAGTTGVVITNNLLDGSISARDAATGTVSNNLTTATASMFVNASAGDLHLVSSATAAIDHGVTLTNVTSDVDGQSRPSGAAYDIGADEYVGDTTPPTVSLTAPANGATVSGTATVSATASDDVGVAGVQFKLDGVNLESEDTSSPYSATWNSTTASNGSHTLTAVARDAAGNTTTSTAVTVTVSNIDATPPTVSVTGPANGSTVSATVSVTATASDNVSVAGVQFTLDGANLGTEDTASPYSTTWDTTTASNGSHTLTAVARDAAGNTTTSAPVTVTVSNTAPDTTPPTVSMTAPASGATVSSSVTVSATASDNVGVVGVQFLLDGTAVGAEDTSSPYSIAWNTATASNGVHTLAARARDATGNSTTSSPVTVTVSNTGGTPSTQPLLQQSSLTYLGSFRVPAGTLGSTYGFNAAGTGGLGTYAMTFNPARNSLFLGGHPYEQRVAELAIPSSLTGTPTATALQNLIDPLEGRLSSINPSDPNSKVIGSALVYNNQLFIGAFSYYDGAATQTKSEFVRPVNLSTTGQVVGPVKIGANYPGWVDKYASLIPAEWQASFGGPALAGGTLGAINSLQSWGPSATVFDPANVTTMSNVPGTLVLGYPYGHPLADTAIGNQYLSQADFITGMVFPTGTRSVLFFGKHGLGNYCYGTGGASGGDCYDPDDNSKGIHSYPYRSQIWAYDANDLIAVKNGQKQSYDVVPYAVWQLDAAFVDIQGVAYDSAAQRLYVSRVYADNTRPLINVYQVVVP
;
A
#
# COMPACT_ATOMS: atom_id res chain seq x y z
N MET A 1 4.56 -38.91 -3.05
CA MET A 1 5.25 -39.80 -4.02
C MET A 1 5.01 -39.23 -5.41
N GLY A 2 6.07 -39.01 -6.21
CA GLY A 2 5.98 -38.26 -7.46
C GLY A 2 5.42 -39.09 -8.63
N VAL A 3 4.60 -38.46 -9.48
CA VAL A 3 4.13 -39.01 -10.76
C VAL A 3 5.33 -39.12 -11.71
N ALA A 4 5.56 -40.30 -12.28
CA ALA A 4 6.65 -40.58 -13.21
C ALA A 4 6.22 -40.41 -14.69
N GLY A 5 4.92 -40.50 -14.97
CA GLY A 5 4.35 -40.25 -16.29
C GLY A 5 2.82 -40.28 -16.28
N VAL A 6 2.21 -39.71 -17.32
CA VAL A 6 0.76 -39.66 -17.53
C VAL A 6 0.43 -40.07 -18.96
N GLN A 7 -0.39 -41.10 -19.12
CA GLN A 7 -0.93 -41.53 -20.42
C GLN A 7 -2.35 -41.03 -20.58
N PHE A 8 -2.57 -40.11 -21.52
CA PHE A 8 -3.90 -39.64 -21.89
C PHE A 8 -4.61 -40.64 -22.80
N LYS A 9 -5.93 -40.72 -22.68
CA LYS A 9 -6.79 -41.63 -23.43
C LYS A 9 -8.08 -40.96 -23.87
N VAL A 10 -8.56 -41.33 -25.06
CA VAL A 10 -9.89 -41.00 -25.59
C VAL A 10 -10.62 -42.30 -25.90
N ASP A 11 -11.82 -42.48 -25.36
CA ASP A 11 -12.63 -43.71 -25.41
C ASP A 11 -11.85 -44.97 -25.01
N GLY A 12 -10.96 -44.81 -24.02
CA GLY A 12 -10.09 -45.88 -23.52
C GLY A 12 -8.87 -46.18 -24.41
N VAL A 13 -8.69 -45.47 -25.54
CA VAL A 13 -7.55 -45.60 -26.45
C VAL A 13 -6.48 -44.57 -26.12
N ASN A 14 -5.21 -45.00 -26.05
CA ASN A 14 -4.09 -44.09 -25.79
C ASN A 14 -4.00 -42.99 -26.85
N LEU A 15 -3.88 -41.75 -26.38
CA LEU A 15 -3.71 -40.59 -27.21
C LEU A 15 -2.28 -40.09 -27.11
N GLY A 16 -1.46 -40.45 -28.10
CA GLY A 16 -0.02 -40.17 -28.08
C GLY A 16 0.77 -41.05 -27.10
N ALA A 17 2.05 -40.73 -26.93
CA ALA A 17 2.93 -41.38 -25.95
C ALA A 17 2.65 -40.88 -24.52
N GLU A 18 3.08 -41.66 -23.51
CA GLU A 18 3.05 -41.24 -22.10
C GLU A 18 3.88 -39.96 -21.92
N ASP A 19 3.28 -38.93 -21.33
CA ASP A 19 3.95 -37.66 -21.01
C ASP A 19 4.69 -37.80 -19.69
N THR A 20 5.99 -37.52 -19.68
CA THR A 20 6.86 -37.65 -18.50
C THR A 20 7.32 -36.30 -17.95
N THR A 21 6.80 -35.19 -18.51
CA THR A 21 7.24 -33.83 -18.19
C THR A 21 6.10 -33.04 -17.56
N SER A 22 6.22 -32.68 -16.28
CA SER A 22 5.22 -31.84 -15.61
C SER A 22 5.36 -30.37 -16.03
N PRO A 23 4.26 -29.64 -16.31
CA PRO A 23 2.86 -30.08 -16.26
C PRO A 23 2.49 -31.00 -17.43
N TYR A 24 1.82 -32.12 -17.12
CA TYR A 24 1.43 -33.11 -18.11
C TYR A 24 0.32 -32.58 -19.01
N SER A 25 0.48 -32.71 -20.32
CA SER A 25 -0.50 -32.22 -21.27
C SER A 25 -0.54 -33.06 -22.55
N PHE A 26 -1.64 -32.95 -23.30
CA PHE A 26 -1.74 -33.54 -24.62
C PHE A 26 -2.47 -32.61 -25.58
N ALA A 27 -2.15 -32.75 -26.86
CA ALA A 27 -2.91 -32.14 -27.94
C ALA A 27 -3.75 -33.22 -28.63
N TRP A 28 -5.07 -33.08 -28.59
CA TRP A 28 -5.98 -33.90 -29.38
C TRP A 28 -6.51 -33.13 -30.57
N ASN A 29 -6.21 -33.63 -31.76
CA ASN A 29 -6.83 -33.13 -32.98
C ASN A 29 -8.27 -33.68 -33.08
N THR A 30 -9.24 -32.87 -32.65
CA THR A 30 -10.66 -33.24 -32.67
C THR A 30 -11.25 -33.27 -34.08
N THR A 31 -10.60 -32.63 -35.07
CA THR A 31 -11.08 -32.60 -36.47
C THR A 31 -11.08 -33.98 -37.15
N THR A 32 -10.35 -34.94 -36.59
CA THR A 32 -10.28 -36.32 -37.08
C THR A 32 -11.08 -37.30 -36.23
N ALA A 33 -11.67 -36.86 -35.12
CA ALA A 33 -12.56 -37.67 -34.30
C ALA A 33 -13.96 -37.73 -34.92
N SER A 34 -14.72 -38.78 -34.62
CA SER A 34 -16.12 -38.86 -35.02
C SER A 34 -16.94 -37.78 -34.32
N ASN A 35 -18.04 -37.32 -34.92
CA ASN A 35 -18.98 -36.49 -34.17
C ASN A 35 -19.64 -37.33 -33.06
N GLY A 36 -19.77 -36.76 -31.87
CA GLY A 36 -20.38 -37.43 -30.73
C GLY A 36 -19.64 -37.18 -29.43
N SER A 37 -20.12 -37.85 -28.38
CA SER A 37 -19.55 -37.81 -27.04
C SER A 37 -18.36 -38.76 -26.93
N HIS A 38 -17.22 -38.23 -26.51
CA HIS A 38 -15.97 -38.95 -26.30
C HIS A 38 -15.55 -38.90 -24.83
N ALA A 39 -15.09 -40.03 -24.29
CA ALA A 39 -14.62 -40.14 -22.91
C ALA A 39 -13.10 -39.93 -22.82
N LEU A 40 -12.67 -38.84 -22.20
CA LEU A 40 -11.28 -38.55 -21.92
C LEU A 40 -10.89 -39.03 -20.52
N THR A 41 -9.77 -39.73 -20.41
CA THR A 41 -9.17 -40.12 -19.13
C THR A 41 -7.66 -39.95 -19.18
N ALA A 42 -7.02 -39.77 -18.03
CA ALA A 42 -5.57 -39.76 -17.88
C ALA A 42 -5.16 -40.88 -16.92
N VAL A 43 -4.13 -41.65 -17.26
CA VAL A 43 -3.59 -42.71 -16.40
C VAL A 43 -2.22 -42.27 -15.93
N ALA A 44 -2.13 -41.85 -14.67
CA ALA A 44 -0.86 -41.50 -14.03
C ALA A 44 -0.16 -42.77 -13.56
N ARG A 45 1.16 -42.80 -13.67
CA ARG A 45 2.02 -43.89 -13.23
C ARG A 45 3.13 -43.36 -12.32
N ASP A 46 3.43 -44.05 -11.23
CA ASP A 46 4.57 -43.73 -10.37
C ASP A 46 5.89 -44.40 -10.84
N ALA A 47 6.99 -44.14 -10.14
CA ALA A 47 8.29 -44.74 -10.45
C ALA A 47 8.33 -46.27 -10.22
N ALA A 48 7.42 -46.82 -9.42
CA ALA A 48 7.28 -48.25 -9.15
C ALA A 48 6.37 -48.96 -10.17
N GLY A 49 5.70 -48.21 -11.06
CA GLY A 49 4.80 -48.73 -12.08
C GLY A 49 3.33 -48.85 -11.65
N ASN A 50 2.96 -48.38 -10.45
CA ASN A 50 1.57 -48.34 -10.01
C ASN A 50 0.83 -47.27 -10.81
N THR A 51 -0.43 -47.56 -11.18
CA THR A 51 -1.23 -46.63 -11.98
C THR A 51 -2.50 -46.18 -11.28
N THR A 52 -2.96 -44.97 -11.58
CA THR A 52 -4.26 -44.43 -11.16
C THR A 52 -4.88 -43.69 -12.34
N THR A 53 -6.17 -43.91 -12.57
CA THR A 53 -6.92 -43.27 -13.67
C THR A 53 -7.69 -42.07 -13.13
N SER A 54 -7.68 -40.96 -13.86
CA SER A 54 -8.46 -39.77 -13.57
C SER A 54 -9.96 -40.04 -13.64
N ALA A 55 -10.77 -39.10 -13.16
CA ALA A 55 -12.17 -39.02 -13.55
C ALA A 55 -12.31 -38.94 -15.08
N THR A 56 -13.39 -39.51 -15.61
CA THR A 56 -13.73 -39.41 -17.03
C THR A 56 -14.29 -38.02 -17.32
N VAL A 57 -13.67 -37.32 -18.28
CA VAL A 57 -14.19 -36.08 -18.84
C VAL A 57 -14.88 -36.40 -20.15
N THR A 58 -16.15 -36.06 -20.29
CA THR A 58 -16.87 -36.21 -21.55
C THR A 58 -16.67 -34.98 -22.43
N VAL A 59 -16.12 -35.15 -23.63
CA VAL A 59 -15.99 -34.11 -24.64
C VAL A 59 -16.86 -34.46 -25.83
N THR A 60 -17.78 -33.58 -26.18
CA THR A 60 -18.56 -33.72 -27.41
C THR A 60 -17.78 -33.09 -28.56
N VAL A 61 -17.36 -33.91 -29.52
CA VAL A 61 -16.81 -33.44 -30.79
C VAL A 61 -17.96 -33.21 -31.74
N ASN A 62 -18.04 -32.00 -32.29
CA ASN A 62 -18.95 -31.70 -33.39
C ASN A 62 -18.17 -30.96 -34.48
N ASN A 63 -17.61 -31.71 -35.42
CA ASN A 63 -16.87 -31.20 -36.57
C ASN A 63 -17.79 -30.51 -37.61
N GLY A 64 -19.11 -30.43 -37.34
CA GLY A 64 -20.06 -29.60 -38.07
C GLY A 64 -20.44 -28.29 -37.35
N ALA A 65 -19.90 -28.03 -36.15
CA ALA A 65 -20.23 -26.85 -35.37
C ALA A 65 -19.65 -25.57 -36.00
N THR A 66 -20.49 -24.55 -36.15
CA THR A 66 -20.06 -23.26 -36.70
C THR A 66 -19.43 -22.43 -35.59
N VAL A 67 -18.13 -22.12 -35.69
CA VAL A 67 -17.46 -21.20 -34.75
C VAL A 67 -17.47 -19.79 -35.32
N VAL A 68 -18.08 -18.85 -34.61
CA VAL A 68 -18.14 -17.43 -34.97
C VAL A 68 -17.33 -16.63 -33.96
N ASN A 69 -16.17 -16.13 -34.38
CA ASN A 69 -15.35 -15.25 -33.55
C ASN A 69 -15.82 -13.80 -33.71
N VAL A 70 -16.04 -13.11 -32.60
CA VAL A 70 -16.47 -11.70 -32.59
C VAL A 70 -15.57 -10.88 -31.67
N SER A 71 -15.21 -9.66 -32.07
CA SER A 71 -14.39 -8.75 -31.27
C SER A 71 -15.08 -7.41 -30.98
N THR A 72 -16.31 -7.23 -31.45
CA THR A 72 -17.11 -6.01 -31.26
C THR A 72 -18.59 -6.36 -31.04
N GLU A 73 -19.34 -5.45 -30.41
CA GLU A 73 -20.77 -5.65 -30.17
C GLU A 73 -21.61 -5.77 -31.45
N PRO A 74 -21.40 -4.98 -32.52
CA PRO A 74 -22.16 -5.15 -33.76
C PRO A 74 -21.94 -6.52 -34.42
N GLN A 75 -20.74 -7.07 -34.31
CA GLN A 75 -20.45 -8.44 -34.78
C GLN A 75 -21.18 -9.48 -33.93
N LEU A 76 -21.20 -9.31 -32.60
CA LEU A 76 -21.95 -10.17 -31.70
C LEU A 76 -23.45 -10.15 -32.01
N GLN A 77 -24.04 -8.97 -32.23
CA GLN A 77 -25.45 -8.85 -32.65
C GLN A 77 -25.72 -9.53 -33.99
N SER A 78 -24.82 -9.36 -34.96
CA SER A 78 -24.93 -10.00 -36.27
C SER A 78 -24.86 -11.53 -36.16
N ALA A 79 -23.99 -12.04 -35.29
CA ALA A 79 -23.86 -13.47 -35.02
C ALA A 79 -25.14 -14.04 -34.38
N ILE A 80 -25.78 -13.32 -33.45
CA ILE A 80 -27.07 -13.72 -32.88
C ILE A 80 -28.20 -13.69 -33.91
N GLN A 81 -28.25 -12.67 -34.79
CA GLN A 81 -29.28 -12.57 -35.84
C GLN A 81 -29.16 -13.68 -36.90
N GLN A 82 -27.96 -14.19 -37.14
CA GLN A 82 -27.67 -15.24 -38.13
C GLN A 82 -27.51 -16.63 -37.49
N LEU A 83 -27.92 -16.78 -36.24
CA LEU A 83 -27.67 -17.98 -35.45
C LEU A 83 -28.32 -19.22 -36.10
N ALA A 84 -27.60 -20.33 -36.07
CA ALA A 84 -28.08 -21.67 -36.40
C ALA A 84 -27.77 -22.65 -35.25
N SER A 85 -28.41 -23.82 -35.24
CA SER A 85 -28.02 -24.89 -34.29
C SER A 85 -26.55 -25.26 -34.44
N ASP A 86 -25.95 -25.79 -33.38
CA ASP A 86 -24.53 -26.17 -33.31
C ASP A 86 -23.57 -24.99 -33.54
N THR A 87 -23.97 -23.77 -33.15
CA THR A 87 -23.12 -22.57 -33.26
C THR A 87 -22.42 -22.24 -31.95
N THR A 88 -21.11 -22.02 -32.01
CA THR A 88 -20.30 -21.47 -30.91
C THR A 88 -19.84 -20.06 -31.24
N ILE A 89 -20.32 -19.08 -30.51
CA ILE A 89 -19.88 -17.68 -30.58
C ILE A 89 -18.77 -17.47 -29.56
N VAL A 90 -17.57 -17.10 -30.03
CA VAL A 90 -16.40 -16.84 -29.20
C VAL A 90 -16.12 -15.33 -29.17
N LEU A 91 -16.14 -14.74 -27.99
CA LEU A 91 -15.92 -13.32 -27.77
C LEU A 91 -14.45 -13.08 -27.43
N ALA A 92 -13.78 -12.23 -28.20
CA ALA A 92 -12.44 -11.75 -27.85
C ALA A 92 -12.49 -10.87 -26.57
N PRO A 93 -11.39 -10.77 -25.80
CA PRO A 93 -11.32 -9.87 -24.65
C PRO A 93 -11.76 -8.44 -24.98
N GLY A 94 -12.62 -7.86 -24.15
CA GLY A 94 -13.18 -6.53 -24.35
C GLY A 94 -14.57 -6.35 -23.75
N THR A 95 -15.08 -5.12 -23.85
CA THR A 95 -16.43 -4.75 -23.37
C THR A 95 -17.40 -4.59 -24.54
N TYR A 96 -18.51 -5.32 -24.47
CA TYR A 96 -19.60 -5.38 -25.43
C TYR A 96 -20.82 -4.69 -24.82
N VAL A 97 -20.95 -3.38 -25.03
CA VAL A 97 -22.10 -2.60 -24.54
C VAL A 97 -23.29 -2.85 -25.46
N LEU A 98 -24.29 -3.56 -24.95
CA LEU A 98 -25.41 -4.06 -25.74
C LEU A 98 -26.26 -2.93 -26.32
N THR A 99 -26.50 -3.03 -27.64
CA THR A 99 -27.48 -2.25 -28.38
C THR A 99 -28.85 -2.92 -28.37
N ASN A 100 -28.90 -4.25 -28.30
CA ASN A 100 -30.10 -5.07 -28.14
C ASN A 100 -29.82 -6.25 -27.18
N THR A 101 -30.85 -6.78 -26.54
CA THR A 101 -30.76 -8.06 -25.83
C THR A 101 -30.23 -9.14 -26.76
N LEU A 102 -29.33 -10.01 -26.30
CA LEU A 102 -28.88 -11.18 -27.06
C LEU A 102 -30.00 -12.25 -27.03
N ALA A 103 -31.00 -12.06 -27.90
CA ALA A 103 -32.21 -12.85 -27.92
C ALA A 103 -32.10 -14.07 -28.87
N ILE A 104 -32.13 -15.27 -28.30
CA ILE A 104 -32.09 -16.56 -29.00
C ILE A 104 -33.50 -17.14 -28.99
N ASN A 105 -34.31 -16.70 -29.95
CA ASN A 105 -35.73 -17.04 -30.00
C ASN A 105 -36.00 -17.92 -31.23
N GLY A 106 -36.43 -19.17 -31.03
CA GLY A 106 -36.70 -20.07 -32.13
C GLY A 106 -36.55 -21.55 -31.77
N THR A 107 -36.16 -22.35 -32.76
CA THR A 107 -35.84 -23.77 -32.58
C THR A 107 -34.35 -23.96 -32.79
N PHE A 108 -33.59 -24.02 -31.69
CA PHE A 108 -32.13 -24.10 -31.71
C PHE A 108 -31.65 -25.21 -30.78
N THR A 109 -30.56 -25.86 -31.14
CA THR A 109 -29.90 -26.87 -30.31
C THR A 109 -28.40 -26.61 -30.26
N ASN A 110 -27.76 -26.90 -29.13
CA ASN A 110 -26.29 -26.85 -28.96
C ASN A 110 -25.67 -25.47 -29.27
N ILE A 111 -26.25 -24.40 -28.74
CA ILE A 111 -25.70 -23.04 -28.88
C ILE A 111 -24.70 -22.77 -27.76
N THR A 112 -23.53 -22.23 -28.08
CA THR A 112 -22.56 -21.78 -27.08
C THR A 112 -22.23 -20.30 -27.27
N ILE A 113 -22.26 -19.51 -26.19
CA ILE A 113 -21.69 -18.16 -26.14
C ILE A 113 -20.59 -18.18 -25.07
N THR A 114 -19.35 -17.96 -25.48
CA THR A 114 -18.20 -18.06 -24.57
C THR A 114 -17.19 -16.93 -24.76
N GLY A 115 -16.54 -16.50 -23.68
CA GLY A 115 -15.29 -15.75 -23.81
C GLY A 115 -14.18 -16.59 -24.44
N GLY A 116 -13.23 -15.92 -25.09
CA GLY A 116 -12.10 -16.54 -25.78
C GLY A 116 -10.96 -16.99 -24.85
N THR A 117 -11.03 -16.64 -23.57
CA THR A 117 -10.14 -17.12 -22.51
C THR A 117 -10.96 -17.80 -21.41
N ASN A 118 -10.31 -18.43 -20.44
CA ASN A 118 -10.96 -19.00 -19.26
C ASN A 118 -11.09 -17.99 -18.09
N ASN A 119 -10.61 -16.76 -18.26
CA ASN A 119 -10.82 -15.70 -17.28
C ASN A 119 -12.11 -14.95 -17.63
N SER A 120 -13.17 -15.15 -16.84
CA SER A 120 -14.47 -14.53 -17.08
C SER A 120 -14.46 -13.00 -17.08
N ASN A 121 -13.42 -12.37 -16.51
CA ASN A 121 -13.25 -10.91 -16.48
C ASN A 121 -12.72 -10.32 -17.79
N ASP A 122 -12.13 -11.13 -18.67
CA ASP A 122 -11.56 -10.65 -19.93
C ASP A 122 -12.65 -10.15 -20.90
N VAL A 123 -13.86 -10.71 -20.79
CA VAL A 123 -15.01 -10.37 -21.65
C VAL A 123 -16.15 -9.84 -20.79
N VAL A 124 -16.63 -8.64 -21.10
CA VAL A 124 -17.74 -7.99 -20.39
C VAL A 124 -18.90 -7.72 -21.34
N VAL A 125 -20.02 -8.39 -21.15
CA VAL A 125 -21.30 -8.07 -21.80
C VAL A 125 -22.08 -7.13 -20.89
N GLN A 126 -22.28 -5.90 -21.32
CA GLN A 126 -22.81 -4.83 -20.47
C GLN A 126 -24.18 -4.37 -20.95
N GLY A 127 -25.15 -4.32 -20.03
CA GLY A 127 -26.47 -3.74 -20.25
C GLY A 127 -26.47 -2.20 -20.18
N ARG A 128 -27.64 -1.61 -19.90
CA ARG A 128 -27.83 -0.15 -19.83
C ARG A 128 -27.81 0.43 -18.42
N GLY A 129 -27.58 -0.40 -17.42
CA GLY A 129 -27.62 -0.06 -15.99
C GLY A 129 -28.80 -0.72 -15.28
N MET A 130 -28.51 -1.31 -14.12
CA MET A 130 -29.50 -1.91 -13.19
C MET A 130 -30.66 -0.95 -12.85
N ASN A 131 -30.33 0.33 -12.68
CA ASN A 131 -31.26 1.37 -12.26
C ASN A 131 -31.81 2.22 -13.42
N ASN A 132 -31.48 1.88 -14.67
CA ASN A 132 -31.87 2.67 -15.83
C ASN A 132 -33.19 2.19 -16.45
N ALA A 133 -34.30 2.79 -16.02
CA ALA A 133 -35.64 2.49 -16.56
C ALA A 133 -35.81 2.82 -18.05
N SER A 134 -34.87 3.55 -18.66
CA SER A 134 -34.81 3.79 -20.11
C SER A 134 -33.92 2.78 -20.83
N TYR A 135 -33.98 1.52 -20.41
CA TYR A 135 -33.16 0.39 -20.92
C TYR A 135 -33.33 0.08 -22.42
N GLY A 136 -34.24 0.76 -23.11
CA GLY A 136 -34.47 0.59 -24.54
C GLY A 136 -34.81 -0.86 -24.90
N THR A 137 -34.07 -1.44 -25.83
CA THR A 137 -34.22 -2.84 -26.28
C THR A 137 -33.32 -3.83 -25.53
N VAL A 138 -32.73 -3.41 -24.40
CA VAL A 138 -31.83 -4.24 -23.57
C VAL A 138 -32.37 -4.41 -22.14
N PRO A 139 -33.58 -4.96 -21.95
CA PRO A 139 -34.03 -5.33 -20.61
C PRO A 139 -33.18 -6.45 -20.00
N ASN A 140 -32.63 -7.35 -20.83
CA ASN A 140 -31.84 -8.50 -20.40
C ASN A 140 -30.46 -8.55 -21.06
N GLY A 141 -29.52 -9.29 -20.48
CA GLY A 141 -28.25 -9.62 -21.13
C GLY A 141 -28.45 -10.65 -22.24
N VAL A 142 -28.77 -11.89 -21.85
CA VAL A 142 -29.12 -13.00 -22.74
C VAL A 142 -30.54 -13.46 -22.46
N SER A 143 -31.31 -13.75 -23.50
CA SER A 143 -32.64 -14.37 -23.34
C SER A 143 -32.87 -15.48 -24.35
N THR A 144 -33.50 -16.58 -23.94
CA THR A 144 -33.95 -17.64 -24.84
C THR A 144 -35.47 -17.76 -24.81
N ALA A 145 -36.08 -18.14 -25.94
CA ALA A 145 -37.50 -18.47 -26.01
C ALA A 145 -37.79 -19.43 -27.18
N GLY A 146 -38.90 -20.16 -27.11
CA GLY A 146 -39.19 -21.22 -28.07
C GLY A 146 -38.45 -22.50 -27.72
N SER A 147 -38.23 -23.39 -28.69
CA SER A 147 -37.63 -24.71 -28.48
C SER A 147 -36.10 -24.65 -28.51
N VAL A 148 -35.47 -24.06 -27.49
CA VAL A 148 -34.01 -23.95 -27.35
C VAL A 148 -33.47 -25.04 -26.43
N GLN A 149 -32.66 -25.97 -26.96
CA GLN A 149 -32.09 -27.08 -26.20
C GLN A 149 -30.57 -26.94 -26.06
N ASN A 150 -30.04 -27.27 -24.88
CA ASN A 150 -28.59 -27.39 -24.65
C ASN A 150 -27.80 -26.10 -25.00
N ILE A 151 -28.26 -24.96 -24.49
CA ILE A 151 -27.51 -23.70 -24.58
C ILE A 151 -26.43 -23.63 -23.50
N THR A 152 -25.22 -23.20 -23.85
CA THR A 152 -24.11 -22.94 -22.92
C THR A 152 -23.72 -21.46 -22.94
N ILE A 153 -23.60 -20.84 -21.76
CA ILE A 153 -23.05 -19.51 -21.56
C ILE A 153 -21.85 -19.64 -20.63
N SER A 154 -20.65 -19.24 -21.06
CA SER A 154 -19.44 -19.47 -20.26
C SER A 154 -18.32 -18.45 -20.40
N ASN A 155 -17.42 -18.42 -19.42
CA ASN A 155 -16.16 -17.67 -19.45
C ASN A 155 -16.32 -16.17 -19.76
N LEU A 156 -17.35 -15.53 -19.22
CA LEU A 156 -17.64 -14.12 -19.48
C LEU A 156 -18.34 -13.46 -18.30
N THR A 157 -18.29 -12.14 -18.26
CA THR A 157 -19.01 -11.30 -17.31
C THR A 157 -20.28 -10.76 -17.97
N ILE A 158 -21.43 -10.82 -17.29
CA ILE A 158 -22.64 -10.08 -17.68
C ILE A 158 -22.97 -9.10 -16.56
N ARG A 159 -23.04 -7.81 -16.89
CA ARG A 159 -23.24 -6.77 -15.88
C ARG A 159 -24.20 -5.66 -16.26
N ASP A 160 -24.72 -4.97 -15.24
CA ASP A 160 -25.47 -3.73 -15.38
C ASP A 160 -26.73 -3.88 -16.25
N VAL A 161 -27.54 -4.91 -15.99
CA VAL A 161 -28.77 -5.22 -16.75
C VAL A 161 -30.01 -4.79 -15.99
N TYR A 162 -31.03 -4.32 -16.70
CA TYR A 162 -32.20 -3.72 -16.04
C TYR A 162 -33.18 -4.74 -15.43
N LEU A 163 -33.35 -5.92 -16.05
CA LEU A 163 -34.15 -7.02 -15.50
C LEU A 163 -33.25 -8.20 -15.16
N TYR A 164 -32.91 -9.05 -16.14
CA TYR A 164 -32.23 -10.32 -15.91
C TYR A 164 -30.91 -10.39 -16.66
N SER A 165 -29.85 -10.92 -16.04
CA SER A 165 -28.60 -11.20 -16.76
C SER A 165 -28.83 -12.29 -17.79
N ILE A 166 -29.55 -13.34 -17.39
CA ILE A 166 -29.91 -14.48 -18.23
C ILE A 166 -31.38 -14.84 -17.97
N LEU A 167 -32.18 -14.85 -19.03
CA LEU A 167 -33.57 -15.32 -19.01
C LEU A 167 -33.71 -16.59 -19.85
N PHE A 168 -34.05 -17.70 -19.21
CA PHE A 168 -34.50 -18.92 -19.87
C PHE A 168 -36.02 -18.95 -19.93
N ASP A 169 -36.60 -18.40 -21.00
CA ASP A 169 -38.05 -18.34 -21.15
C ASP A 169 -38.63 -19.69 -21.64
N VAL A 170 -39.95 -19.73 -21.73
CA VAL A 170 -40.76 -20.90 -22.08
C VAL A 170 -40.19 -21.64 -23.30
N GLY A 171 -39.99 -22.95 -23.10
CA GLY A 171 -39.52 -23.90 -24.12
C GLY A 171 -38.01 -24.20 -24.09
N THR A 172 -37.24 -23.49 -23.25
CA THR A 172 -35.81 -23.77 -23.06
C THR A 172 -35.60 -25.05 -22.26
N GLN A 173 -34.64 -25.92 -22.63
CA GLN A 173 -34.29 -27.12 -21.85
C GLN A 173 -32.78 -27.40 -21.84
N SER A 174 -32.33 -28.01 -20.74
CA SER A 174 -30.93 -28.34 -20.48
C SER A 174 -29.94 -27.16 -20.63
N PRO A 175 -30.24 -25.94 -20.11
CA PRO A 175 -29.28 -24.84 -20.19
C PRO A 175 -28.07 -25.08 -19.27
N ARG A 176 -26.89 -24.59 -19.67
CA ARG A 176 -25.68 -24.60 -18.86
C ARG A 176 -25.05 -23.21 -18.75
N VAL A 177 -24.80 -22.77 -17.54
CA VAL A 177 -24.10 -21.52 -17.22
C VAL A 177 -22.88 -21.88 -16.40
N SER A 178 -21.68 -21.59 -16.90
CA SER A 178 -20.44 -22.09 -16.28
C SER A 178 -19.31 -21.08 -16.36
N ASN A 179 -18.59 -20.84 -15.24
CA ASN A 179 -17.51 -19.88 -15.17
C ASN A 179 -17.92 -18.48 -15.67
N VAL A 180 -19.07 -17.98 -15.19
CA VAL A 180 -19.53 -16.62 -15.48
C VAL A 180 -19.45 -15.73 -14.25
N HIS A 181 -19.37 -14.42 -14.48
CA HIS A 181 -19.50 -13.41 -13.44
C HIS A 181 -20.72 -12.54 -13.71
N LEU A 182 -21.76 -12.66 -12.89
CA LEU A 182 -22.98 -11.89 -13.03
C LEU A 182 -23.00 -10.76 -12.00
N ILE A 183 -23.08 -9.51 -12.45
CA ILE A 183 -22.96 -8.32 -11.60
C ILE A 183 -24.13 -7.35 -11.81
N ASP A 184 -24.77 -6.94 -10.72
CA ASP A 184 -25.80 -5.88 -10.71
C ASP A 184 -26.95 -6.08 -11.72
N ALA A 185 -27.78 -7.12 -11.51
CA ALA A 185 -29.04 -7.31 -12.23
C ALA A 185 -30.22 -6.61 -11.54
N GLY A 186 -31.04 -5.88 -12.30
CA GLY A 186 -32.13 -5.09 -11.70
C GLY A 186 -33.23 -5.92 -11.06
N GLN A 187 -33.31 -7.20 -11.42
CA GLN A 187 -34.14 -8.21 -10.77
C GLN A 187 -33.33 -9.52 -10.58
N GLN A 188 -33.87 -10.69 -10.92
CA GLN A 188 -33.15 -11.97 -10.85
C GLN A 188 -31.95 -12.01 -11.79
N PHE A 189 -30.79 -12.50 -11.33
CA PHE A 189 -29.62 -12.67 -12.21
C PHE A 189 -29.88 -13.72 -13.29
N LEU A 190 -30.29 -14.91 -12.87
CA LEU A 190 -30.70 -15.99 -13.76
C LEU A 190 -32.13 -16.39 -13.41
N ARG A 191 -33.01 -16.37 -14.40
CA ARG A 191 -34.41 -16.77 -14.25
C ARG A 191 -34.80 -17.81 -15.27
N SER A 192 -35.45 -18.89 -14.84
CA SER A 192 -36.24 -19.74 -15.72
C SER A 192 -37.72 -19.45 -15.55
N THR A 193 -38.48 -19.46 -16.65
CA THR A 193 -39.92 -19.19 -16.65
C THR A 193 -40.70 -20.47 -16.94
N ALA A 194 -41.80 -20.68 -16.22
CA ALA A 194 -42.75 -21.75 -16.49
C ALA A 194 -43.78 -21.37 -17.56
N ASP A 195 -44.21 -22.34 -18.36
CA ASP A 195 -45.33 -22.22 -19.26
C ASP A 195 -46.68 -22.14 -18.51
N PRO A 196 -47.82 -21.88 -19.18
CA PRO A 196 -49.13 -21.80 -18.52
C PRO A 196 -49.59 -23.10 -17.84
N SER A 197 -48.94 -24.24 -18.10
CA SER A 197 -49.18 -25.51 -17.42
C SER A 197 -48.29 -25.70 -16.18
N GLY A 198 -47.41 -24.73 -15.88
CA GLY A 198 -46.48 -24.77 -14.77
C GLY A 198 -45.15 -25.45 -15.10
N LYS A 199 -44.89 -25.79 -16.36
CA LYS A 199 -43.66 -26.48 -16.76
C LYS A 199 -42.56 -25.50 -17.16
N GLY A 200 -41.44 -25.55 -16.46
CA GLY A 200 -40.24 -24.75 -16.73
C GLY A 200 -39.18 -25.46 -17.55
N ALA A 201 -37.97 -24.90 -17.52
CA ALA A 201 -36.79 -25.54 -18.08
C ALA A 201 -36.33 -26.69 -17.18
N ASP A 202 -36.07 -27.87 -17.75
CA ASP A 202 -35.53 -29.02 -17.00
C ASP A 202 -34.01 -29.18 -17.25
N ASN A 203 -33.33 -29.86 -16.33
CA ASN A 203 -31.93 -30.27 -16.42
C ASN A 203 -30.94 -29.10 -16.57
N GLY A 204 -31.26 -27.93 -15.99
CA GLY A 204 -30.36 -26.78 -16.01
C GLY A 204 -29.16 -26.96 -15.08
N ILE A 205 -27.99 -26.45 -15.49
CA ILE A 205 -26.76 -26.47 -14.71
C ILE A 205 -26.22 -25.04 -14.56
N VAL A 206 -25.97 -24.63 -13.32
CA VAL A 206 -25.27 -23.38 -13.00
C VAL A 206 -24.06 -23.74 -12.15
N GLU A 207 -22.85 -23.50 -12.66
CA GLU A 207 -21.64 -23.91 -11.96
C GLU A 207 -20.42 -23.00 -12.09
N ASP A 208 -19.52 -23.09 -11.11
CA ASP A 208 -18.21 -22.44 -11.14
C ASP A 208 -18.30 -20.91 -11.35
N SER A 209 -19.40 -20.28 -10.95
CA SER A 209 -19.73 -18.89 -11.30
C SER A 209 -19.80 -17.98 -10.09
N THR A 210 -19.55 -16.68 -10.28
CA THR A 210 -19.76 -15.65 -9.25
C THR A 210 -21.00 -14.83 -9.58
N ILE A 211 -21.91 -14.67 -8.63
CA ILE A 211 -23.18 -13.94 -8.79
C ILE A 211 -23.29 -12.94 -7.65
N GLU A 212 -23.23 -11.65 -7.94
CA GLU A 212 -23.15 -10.65 -6.88
C GLU A 212 -23.75 -9.29 -7.21
N TYR A 213 -24.21 -8.62 -6.15
CA TYR A 213 -24.38 -7.18 -6.17
C TYR A 213 -23.14 -6.49 -5.63
N THR A 214 -22.75 -5.40 -6.29
CA THR A 214 -21.70 -4.50 -5.80
C THR A 214 -22.16 -3.75 -4.55
N ALA A 215 -23.46 -3.51 -4.41
CA ALA A 215 -24.07 -2.89 -3.24
C ALA A 215 -25.32 -3.66 -2.77
N THR A 216 -26.48 -3.36 -3.34
CA THR A 216 -27.76 -4.04 -3.06
C THR A 216 -28.55 -4.18 -4.36
N SER A 217 -29.56 -5.04 -4.38
CA SER A 217 -30.54 -5.06 -5.47
C SER A 217 -31.28 -3.72 -5.56
N ARG A 218 -31.90 -3.47 -6.72
CA ARG A 218 -32.75 -2.30 -6.94
C ARG A 218 -34.05 -2.37 -6.13
N ASP A 219 -34.65 -3.56 -6.04
CA ASP A 219 -35.95 -3.78 -5.41
C ASP A 219 -36.05 -5.19 -4.81
N ALA A 220 -37.23 -5.56 -4.29
CA ALA A 220 -37.47 -6.84 -3.61
C ALA A 220 -37.40 -8.05 -4.54
N ASN A 221 -37.56 -7.86 -5.85
CA ASN A 221 -37.65 -8.93 -6.84
C ASN A 221 -36.24 -9.36 -7.26
N THR A 222 -35.51 -9.98 -6.34
CA THR A 222 -34.10 -10.33 -6.53
C THR A 222 -33.83 -11.77 -6.13
N ASN A 223 -33.05 -12.47 -6.94
CA ASN A 223 -32.55 -13.82 -6.70
C ASN A 223 -31.25 -13.99 -7.49
N GLY A 224 -30.37 -14.88 -7.03
CA GLY A 224 -29.23 -15.31 -7.84
C GLY A 224 -29.69 -16.23 -8.98
N VAL A 225 -30.26 -17.37 -8.60
CA VAL A 225 -30.83 -18.36 -9.52
C VAL A 225 -32.28 -18.60 -9.13
N ASP A 226 -33.21 -18.26 -10.02
CA ASP A 226 -34.65 -18.41 -9.85
C ASP A 226 -35.20 -19.47 -10.81
N ILE A 227 -35.60 -20.61 -10.28
CA ILE A 227 -36.06 -21.79 -11.00
C ILE A 227 -37.57 -21.91 -10.81
N ILE A 228 -38.34 -21.71 -11.89
CA ILE A 228 -39.80 -21.75 -11.84
C ILE A 228 -40.28 -22.95 -12.65
N GLY A 229 -40.86 -23.95 -11.98
CA GLY A 229 -41.45 -25.14 -12.60
C GLY A 229 -40.46 -26.10 -13.27
N GLY A 230 -39.16 -25.93 -13.02
CA GLY A 230 -38.09 -26.75 -13.59
C GLY A 230 -37.73 -27.98 -12.74
N ALA A 231 -37.34 -29.08 -13.39
CA ALA A 231 -36.90 -30.32 -12.76
C ALA A 231 -35.39 -30.61 -12.96
N ASN A 232 -34.78 -31.32 -12.01
CA ASN A 232 -33.40 -31.86 -12.09
C ASN A 232 -32.31 -30.78 -12.30
N TRP A 233 -32.49 -29.59 -11.73
CA TRP A 233 -31.48 -28.54 -11.79
C TRP A 233 -30.28 -28.84 -10.90
N ILE A 234 -29.09 -28.44 -11.33
CA ILE A 234 -27.85 -28.51 -10.55
C ILE A 234 -27.29 -27.10 -10.40
N VAL A 235 -27.15 -26.63 -9.17
CA VAL A 235 -26.50 -25.36 -8.84
C VAL A 235 -25.30 -25.69 -7.96
N ARG A 236 -24.07 -25.59 -8.49
CA ARG A 236 -22.88 -26.05 -7.76
C ARG A 236 -21.62 -25.23 -7.93
N ARG A 237 -20.77 -25.19 -6.89
CA ARG A 237 -19.46 -24.50 -6.95
C ARG A 237 -19.58 -23.02 -7.35
N ASN A 238 -20.70 -22.38 -7.03
CA ASN A 238 -20.90 -20.96 -7.27
C ASN A 238 -20.63 -20.15 -6.00
N THR A 239 -20.23 -18.89 -6.19
CA THR A 239 -20.17 -17.90 -5.13
C THR A 239 -21.29 -16.88 -5.31
N PHE A 240 -22.19 -16.80 -4.34
CA PHE A 240 -23.22 -15.78 -4.25
C PHE A 240 -22.80 -14.72 -3.24
N ARG A 241 -22.69 -13.45 -3.64
CA ARG A 241 -22.35 -12.36 -2.71
C ARG A 241 -23.39 -11.26 -2.71
N ASN A 242 -23.73 -10.78 -1.52
CA ASN A 242 -24.58 -9.62 -1.32
C ASN A 242 -25.92 -9.72 -2.06
N ILE A 243 -26.55 -10.90 -2.11
CA ILE A 243 -27.94 -11.01 -2.57
C ILE A 243 -28.85 -10.42 -1.49
N VAL A 244 -28.93 -9.09 -1.48
CA VAL A 244 -29.55 -8.26 -0.44
C VAL A 244 -30.42 -7.18 -1.06
N GLY A 245 -31.49 -6.83 -0.36
CA GLY A 245 -32.44 -5.80 -0.80
C GLY A 245 -31.99 -4.40 -0.36
N PRO A 246 -32.63 -3.35 -0.89
CA PRO A 246 -32.54 -2.01 -0.31
C PRO A 246 -32.92 -2.01 1.18
N ALA A 247 -32.52 -0.97 1.91
CA ALA A 247 -32.83 -0.83 3.33
C ALA A 247 -34.34 -1.02 3.61
N GLY A 248 -34.68 -1.92 4.55
CA GLY A 248 -36.06 -2.24 4.92
C GLY A 248 -36.77 -3.23 3.99
N VAL A 249 -36.10 -3.71 2.93
CA VAL A 249 -36.65 -4.66 1.97
C VAL A 249 -35.92 -6.00 2.07
N LEU A 250 -36.66 -7.08 2.23
CA LEU A 250 -36.09 -8.44 2.24
C LEU A 250 -35.88 -8.92 0.80
N ALA A 251 -34.62 -9.09 0.40
CA ALA A 251 -34.27 -9.72 -0.87
C ALA A 251 -34.76 -11.16 -0.97
N GLY A 252 -35.06 -11.63 -2.19
CA GLY A 252 -35.33 -13.05 -2.44
C GLY A 252 -34.10 -13.94 -2.18
N PRO A 253 -34.30 -15.27 -2.13
CA PRO A 253 -33.22 -16.24 -1.94
C PRO A 253 -32.18 -16.20 -3.05
N ALA A 254 -30.91 -16.42 -2.71
CA ALA A 254 -29.83 -16.56 -3.69
C ALA A 254 -30.08 -17.74 -4.63
N VAL A 255 -30.64 -18.85 -4.14
CA VAL A 255 -31.19 -19.93 -4.98
C VAL A 255 -32.66 -20.15 -4.59
N LEU A 256 -33.56 -20.04 -5.56
CA LEU A 256 -35.00 -20.24 -5.39
C LEU A 256 -35.48 -21.30 -6.39
N ALA A 257 -36.22 -22.29 -5.91
CA ALA A 257 -36.92 -23.26 -6.75
C ALA A 257 -38.38 -23.37 -6.31
N VAL A 258 -39.32 -23.06 -7.20
CA VAL A 258 -40.76 -22.85 -6.88
C VAL A 258 -41.69 -23.32 -8.00
N ASN A 259 -42.99 -23.24 -7.75
CA ASN A 259 -44.06 -23.46 -8.73
C ASN A 259 -44.03 -24.87 -9.35
N GLY A 260 -43.90 -25.89 -8.50
CA GLY A 260 -43.87 -27.29 -8.92
C GLY A 260 -42.49 -27.78 -9.36
N SER A 261 -41.42 -27.04 -9.05
CA SER A 261 -40.05 -27.48 -9.29
C SER A 261 -39.72 -28.78 -8.55
N SER A 262 -38.79 -29.57 -9.07
CA SER A 262 -38.46 -30.85 -8.43
C SER A 262 -37.02 -31.30 -8.64
N ASN A 263 -36.54 -32.12 -7.70
CA ASN A 263 -35.22 -32.78 -7.78
C ASN A 263 -34.05 -31.83 -8.02
N THR A 264 -34.12 -30.60 -7.49
CA THR A 264 -33.01 -29.65 -7.53
C THR A 264 -31.87 -30.13 -6.63
N LEU A 265 -30.63 -30.03 -7.12
CA LEU A 265 -29.40 -30.25 -6.37
C LEU A 265 -28.68 -28.92 -6.20
N THR A 266 -28.50 -28.47 -4.97
CA THR A 266 -27.69 -27.29 -4.65
C THR A 266 -26.51 -27.72 -3.79
N GLU A 267 -25.30 -27.72 -4.36
CA GLU A 267 -24.12 -28.24 -3.67
C GLU A 267 -22.84 -27.43 -3.81
N ARG A 268 -21.99 -27.42 -2.77
CA ARG A 268 -20.66 -26.80 -2.85
C ARG A 268 -20.67 -25.32 -3.21
N ASN A 269 -21.75 -24.59 -2.90
CA ASN A 269 -21.82 -23.16 -3.14
C ASN A 269 -21.42 -22.39 -1.88
N THR A 270 -20.89 -21.19 -2.09
CA THR A 270 -20.55 -20.25 -1.02
C THR A 270 -21.49 -19.05 -1.09
N PHE A 271 -22.20 -18.78 0.01
CA PHE A 271 -23.15 -17.68 0.15
C PHE A 271 -22.62 -16.66 1.16
N LEU A 272 -22.27 -15.48 0.66
CA LEU A 272 -21.69 -14.40 1.46
C LEU A 272 -22.66 -13.23 1.57
N ASN A 273 -23.02 -12.89 2.80
CA ASN A 273 -23.90 -11.78 3.14
C ASN A 273 -25.22 -11.80 2.35
N CYS A 274 -25.74 -12.97 1.98
CA CYS A 274 -27.03 -13.08 1.31
C CYS A 274 -28.16 -12.95 2.34
N ALA A 275 -29.18 -12.14 2.06
CA ALA A 275 -30.32 -11.96 2.95
C ALA A 275 -31.09 -13.27 3.15
N ARG A 276 -31.19 -14.09 2.10
CA ARG A 276 -31.69 -15.47 2.12
C ARG A 276 -30.77 -16.34 1.26
N GLY A 277 -30.45 -17.53 1.74
CA GLY A 277 -29.53 -18.44 1.07
C GLY A 277 -30.24 -19.28 0.00
N ILE A 278 -30.79 -20.42 0.42
CA ILE A 278 -31.51 -21.36 -0.46
C ILE A 278 -32.97 -21.47 -0.01
N ALA A 279 -33.90 -21.48 -0.96
CA ALA A 279 -35.29 -21.83 -0.70
C ALA A 279 -35.81 -22.83 -1.73
N TYR A 280 -36.21 -24.01 -1.25
CA TYR A 280 -37.02 -24.95 -2.01
C TYR A 280 -38.47 -24.73 -1.57
N GLY A 281 -39.20 -24.00 -2.41
CA GLY A 281 -40.51 -23.42 -2.12
C GLY A 281 -40.46 -22.17 -1.21
N ILE A 282 -41.52 -21.37 -1.26
CA ILE A 282 -41.68 -20.14 -0.46
C ILE A 282 -43.11 -19.92 0.07
N TRP A 283 -44.10 -20.66 -0.43
CA TRP A 283 -45.51 -20.58 0.01
C TRP A 283 -46.23 -21.94 -0.12
N ASP A 284 -47.51 -22.02 0.26
CA ASP A 284 -48.34 -23.25 0.26
C ASP A 284 -49.44 -23.16 -0.83
N PRO A 285 -49.12 -23.50 -2.09
CA PRO A 285 -50.09 -23.44 -3.19
C PRO A 285 -51.21 -24.47 -3.04
N PRO A 286 -52.49 -24.07 -3.19
CA PRO A 286 -53.60 -25.02 -3.09
C PRO A 286 -53.56 -26.13 -4.15
N GLY A 287 -53.47 -27.39 -3.70
CA GLY A 287 -53.66 -28.57 -4.56
C GLY A 287 -52.42 -29.04 -5.33
N MET A 288 -51.24 -28.49 -5.05
CA MET A 288 -49.96 -28.94 -5.59
C MET A 288 -48.83 -28.61 -4.60
N PHE A 289 -47.63 -29.16 -4.81
CA PHE A 289 -46.45 -28.79 -4.02
C PHE A 289 -45.68 -27.64 -4.69
N ASP A 290 -45.17 -26.69 -3.91
CA ASP A 290 -44.33 -25.61 -4.44
C ASP A 290 -42.96 -26.13 -4.94
N HIS A 291 -42.40 -27.15 -4.25
CA HIS A 291 -41.25 -27.92 -4.71
C HIS A 291 -41.38 -29.41 -4.30
N THR A 292 -40.61 -30.35 -4.86
CA THR A 292 -40.58 -31.76 -4.38
C THR A 292 -39.20 -32.41 -4.56
N GLY A 293 -38.75 -33.13 -3.54
CA GLY A 293 -37.48 -33.87 -3.56
C GLY A 293 -36.25 -32.96 -3.48
N GLY A 294 -35.16 -33.38 -4.12
CA GLY A 294 -33.92 -32.59 -4.19
C GLY A 294 -33.01 -32.69 -2.96
N ILE A 295 -31.79 -32.15 -3.12
CA ILE A 295 -30.72 -32.22 -2.12
C ILE A 295 -30.02 -30.86 -2.02
N ILE A 296 -29.88 -30.36 -0.79
CA ILE A 296 -29.07 -29.20 -0.44
C ILE A 296 -27.88 -29.72 0.39
N ARG A 297 -26.67 -29.73 -0.17
CA ARG A 297 -25.49 -30.31 0.53
C ARG A 297 -24.17 -29.58 0.38
N ASN A 298 -23.29 -29.68 1.37
CA ASN A 298 -21.92 -29.15 1.31
C ASN A 298 -21.84 -27.66 0.94
N ASN A 299 -22.83 -26.85 1.31
CA ASN A 299 -22.78 -25.41 1.04
C ASN A 299 -22.25 -24.65 2.26
N PHE A 300 -21.51 -23.57 2.00
CA PHE A 300 -21.05 -22.61 2.98
C PHE A 300 -21.94 -21.37 2.98
N PHE A 301 -22.40 -20.94 4.15
CA PHE A 301 -23.10 -19.67 4.33
C PHE A 301 -22.45 -18.87 5.43
N TYR A 302 -22.09 -17.64 5.11
CA TYR A 302 -21.71 -16.66 6.11
C TYR A 302 -22.48 -15.36 5.87
N ARG A 303 -23.17 -14.90 6.91
CA ARG A 303 -23.77 -13.57 6.97
C ARG A 303 -23.26 -12.84 8.20
N SER A 304 -22.71 -11.65 8.00
CA SER A 304 -22.29 -10.78 9.10
C SER A 304 -23.48 -10.39 10.00
N SER A 305 -23.21 -10.18 11.29
CA SER A 305 -24.23 -9.74 12.26
C SER A 305 -24.85 -8.37 11.92
N THR A 306 -24.18 -7.59 11.08
CA THR A 306 -24.63 -6.28 10.61
C THR A 306 -25.52 -6.35 9.36
N GLN A 307 -25.59 -7.49 8.67
CA GLN A 307 -26.41 -7.65 7.48
C GLN A 307 -27.75 -8.29 7.85
N PRO A 308 -28.88 -7.55 7.82
CA PRO A 308 -30.18 -8.14 8.06
C PRO A 308 -30.50 -9.22 7.03
N GLY A 309 -31.23 -10.23 7.47
CA GLY A 309 -31.65 -11.33 6.62
C GLY A 309 -32.72 -12.18 7.30
N ASP A 310 -33.12 -13.19 6.57
CA ASP A 310 -34.06 -14.22 6.98
C ASP A 310 -33.32 -15.58 6.95
N VAL A 311 -34.03 -16.69 6.97
CA VAL A 311 -33.47 -18.05 7.04
C VAL A 311 -32.35 -18.30 6.00
N GLY A 312 -31.31 -19.01 6.42
CA GLY A 312 -30.24 -19.47 5.55
C GLY A 312 -30.75 -20.50 4.53
N ILE A 313 -31.39 -21.56 5.02
CA ILE A 313 -32.02 -22.61 4.19
C ILE A 313 -33.49 -22.77 4.56
N GLY A 314 -34.39 -22.53 3.60
CA GLY A 314 -35.83 -22.73 3.73
C GLY A 314 -36.32 -23.91 2.89
N VAL A 315 -37.15 -24.78 3.50
CA VAL A 315 -37.84 -25.88 2.82
C VAL A 315 -39.34 -25.74 3.06
N THR A 316 -40.08 -25.28 2.06
CA THR A 316 -41.44 -24.79 2.22
C THR A 316 -42.35 -25.47 1.22
N ASP A 317 -43.37 -26.16 1.71
CA ASP A 317 -44.23 -27.05 0.90
C ASP A 317 -43.43 -27.95 -0.07
N SER A 318 -42.39 -28.61 0.47
CA SER A 318 -41.40 -29.36 -0.30
C SER A 318 -41.11 -30.74 0.30
N PRO A 319 -41.95 -31.76 0.01
CA PRO A 319 -41.76 -33.09 0.57
C PRO A 319 -40.49 -33.78 0.07
N ASN A 320 -39.91 -34.63 0.91
CA ASN A 320 -38.75 -35.49 0.63
C ASN A 320 -37.43 -34.75 0.31
N THR A 321 -37.34 -33.45 0.59
CA THR A 321 -36.09 -32.70 0.46
C THR A 321 -35.05 -33.16 1.49
N GLN A 322 -33.79 -33.24 1.09
CA GLN A 322 -32.66 -33.55 1.97
C GLN A 322 -31.77 -32.32 2.16
N VAL A 323 -31.41 -32.01 3.41
CA VAL A 323 -30.48 -30.92 3.78
C VAL A 323 -29.33 -31.52 4.57
N LEU A 324 -28.19 -31.74 3.91
CA LEU A 324 -27.13 -32.62 4.40
C LEU A 324 -25.78 -31.91 4.44
N ASN A 325 -25.03 -31.97 5.54
CA ASN A 325 -23.65 -31.47 5.58
C ASN A 325 -23.51 -30.02 5.08
N ASN A 326 -24.37 -29.09 5.47
CA ASN A 326 -24.17 -27.66 5.18
C ASN A 326 -23.55 -26.96 6.39
N THR A 327 -22.74 -25.92 6.15
CA THR A 327 -22.27 -25.02 7.21
C THR A 327 -22.98 -23.68 7.08
N VAL A 328 -23.79 -23.29 8.06
CA VAL A 328 -24.63 -22.08 8.00
C VAL A 328 -24.37 -21.18 9.20
N ILE A 329 -23.73 -20.03 8.95
CA ILE A 329 -23.43 -19.00 9.94
C ILE A 329 -24.24 -17.74 9.62
N VAL A 330 -25.33 -17.51 10.36
CA VAL A 330 -26.21 -16.34 10.21
C VAL A 330 -25.92 -15.23 11.23
N SER A 331 -24.94 -15.42 12.11
CA SER A 331 -24.45 -14.46 13.10
C SER A 331 -25.55 -13.80 13.94
N GLY A 332 -26.56 -14.58 14.32
CA GLY A 332 -27.69 -14.12 15.16
C GLY A 332 -28.67 -13.16 14.46
N THR A 333 -28.54 -12.93 13.15
CA THR A 333 -29.44 -12.04 12.40
C THR A 333 -30.85 -12.60 12.22
N TYR A 334 -31.01 -13.92 12.36
CA TYR A 334 -32.29 -14.61 12.33
C TYR A 334 -32.19 -15.87 13.22
N PRO A 335 -33.24 -16.27 13.98
CA PRO A 335 -33.11 -17.33 15.00
C PRO A 335 -32.88 -18.73 14.43
N SER A 336 -33.48 -19.04 13.28
CA SER A 336 -33.37 -20.36 12.64
C SER A 336 -32.37 -20.31 11.49
N ALA A 337 -31.33 -21.15 11.52
CA ALA A 337 -30.45 -21.31 10.35
C ALA A 337 -31.13 -22.13 9.24
N ILE A 338 -31.96 -23.10 9.63
CA ILE A 338 -32.78 -23.93 8.74
C ILE A 338 -34.24 -23.90 9.21
N GLU A 339 -35.18 -23.65 8.29
CA GLU A 339 -36.62 -23.76 8.53
C GLU A 339 -37.26 -24.71 7.54
N TYR A 340 -38.21 -25.53 8.02
CA TYR A 340 -39.08 -26.32 7.16
C TYR A 340 -40.54 -26.16 7.57
N ARG A 341 -41.42 -25.88 6.58
CA ARG A 341 -42.75 -25.31 6.84
C ARG A 341 -43.85 -25.88 5.95
N PHE A 342 -45.08 -25.79 6.47
CA PHE A 342 -46.35 -26.25 5.91
C PHE A 342 -46.56 -27.76 5.92
N ALA A 343 -47.83 -28.15 5.95
CA ALA A 343 -48.26 -29.53 6.13
C ALA A 343 -47.84 -30.45 4.96
N GLY A 344 -47.65 -29.90 3.75
CA GLY A 344 -47.13 -30.65 2.61
C GLY A 344 -45.65 -31.01 2.73
N THR A 345 -44.87 -30.27 3.53
CA THR A 345 -43.46 -30.59 3.80
C THR A 345 -43.34 -31.77 4.76
N THR A 346 -43.23 -32.96 4.17
CA THR A 346 -43.13 -34.25 4.88
C THR A 346 -41.92 -35.03 4.38
N GLY A 347 -41.39 -35.94 5.20
CA GLY A 347 -40.27 -36.81 4.80
C GLY A 347 -38.94 -36.07 4.57
N VAL A 348 -38.83 -34.81 5.02
CA VAL A 348 -37.57 -34.05 4.95
C VAL A 348 -36.52 -34.70 5.84
N VAL A 349 -35.27 -34.71 5.39
CA VAL A 349 -34.12 -35.22 6.18
C VAL A 349 -33.12 -34.08 6.36
N ILE A 350 -32.77 -33.77 7.61
CA ILE A 350 -31.82 -32.72 7.97
C ILE A 350 -30.72 -33.34 8.83
N THR A 351 -29.55 -33.58 8.25
CA THR A 351 -28.49 -34.37 8.91
C THR A 351 -27.09 -33.80 8.70
N ASN A 352 -26.22 -33.90 9.72
CA ASN A 352 -24.81 -33.47 9.69
C ASN A 352 -24.60 -31.98 9.36
N ASN A 353 -25.55 -31.09 9.59
CA ASN A 353 -25.35 -29.66 9.33
C ASN A 353 -24.69 -28.98 10.54
N LEU A 354 -23.77 -28.05 10.26
CA LEU A 354 -23.06 -27.21 11.23
C LEU A 354 -23.63 -25.79 11.20
N LEU A 355 -24.26 -25.34 12.27
CA LEU A 355 -25.11 -24.15 12.31
C LEU A 355 -24.81 -23.30 13.54
N ASP A 356 -24.97 -21.99 13.44
CA ASP A 356 -24.96 -21.07 14.60
C ASP A 356 -26.37 -20.65 15.06
N GLY A 357 -27.41 -21.27 14.48
CA GLY A 357 -28.83 -21.04 14.78
C GLY A 357 -29.63 -22.34 14.83
N SER A 358 -30.91 -22.25 15.18
CA SER A 358 -31.77 -23.43 15.36
C SER A 358 -32.24 -24.05 14.04
N ILE A 359 -32.70 -25.30 14.12
CA ILE A 359 -33.48 -25.98 13.06
C ILE A 359 -34.94 -25.97 13.52
N SER A 360 -35.84 -25.40 12.72
CA SER A 360 -37.22 -25.15 13.14
C SER A 360 -38.25 -25.77 12.20
N ALA A 361 -39.12 -26.63 12.75
CA ALA A 361 -40.34 -27.10 12.10
C ALA A 361 -41.48 -26.10 12.35
N ARG A 362 -42.24 -25.71 11.33
CA ARG A 362 -43.40 -24.82 11.48
C ARG A 362 -44.60 -25.33 10.70
N ASP A 363 -45.77 -24.83 11.05
CA ASP A 363 -46.99 -24.98 10.26
C ASP A 363 -47.31 -26.45 9.89
N ALA A 364 -47.15 -27.36 10.86
CA ALA A 364 -47.38 -28.82 10.76
C ALA A 364 -46.42 -29.59 9.83
N ALA A 365 -45.30 -29.01 9.42
CA ALA A 365 -44.26 -29.74 8.69
C ALA A 365 -43.62 -30.86 9.53
N THR A 366 -43.21 -31.94 8.87
CA THR A 366 -42.58 -33.10 9.53
C THR A 366 -41.31 -33.56 8.81
N GLY A 367 -40.34 -34.04 9.57
CA GLY A 367 -39.05 -34.49 9.04
C GLY A 367 -38.20 -35.17 10.10
N THR A 368 -37.09 -35.76 9.66
CA THR A 368 -36.07 -36.37 10.52
C THR A 368 -34.90 -35.41 10.67
N VAL A 369 -34.57 -35.05 11.91
CA VAL A 369 -33.46 -34.16 12.24
C VAL A 369 -32.47 -34.93 13.12
N SER A 370 -31.23 -35.12 12.67
CA SER A 370 -30.22 -35.94 13.38
C SER A 370 -28.79 -35.45 13.14
N ASN A 371 -27.90 -35.63 14.12
CA ASN A 371 -26.45 -35.35 13.98
C ASN A 371 -26.10 -33.93 13.47
N ASN A 372 -26.93 -32.93 13.75
CA ASN A 372 -26.60 -31.53 13.47
C ASN A 372 -25.96 -30.88 14.70
N LEU A 373 -25.03 -29.95 14.48
CA LEU A 373 -24.43 -29.13 15.53
C LEU A 373 -24.93 -27.69 15.38
N THR A 374 -25.67 -27.16 16.36
CA THR A 374 -26.30 -25.82 16.30
C THR A 374 -25.58 -24.76 17.14
N THR A 375 -24.32 -25.02 17.50
CA THR A 375 -23.50 -24.16 18.36
C THR A 375 -22.19 -23.79 17.67
N ALA A 376 -22.19 -23.71 16.34
CA ALA A 376 -21.03 -23.30 15.58
C ALA A 376 -20.60 -21.88 15.96
N THR A 377 -19.29 -21.63 15.99
CA THR A 377 -18.71 -20.30 16.23
C THR A 377 -17.72 -19.98 15.12
N ALA A 378 -17.51 -18.68 14.87
CA ALA A 378 -16.56 -18.23 13.83
C ALA A 378 -15.13 -18.77 14.04
N SER A 379 -14.74 -19.08 15.28
CA SER A 379 -13.43 -19.65 15.63
C SER A 379 -13.22 -21.10 15.18
N MET A 380 -14.28 -21.79 14.77
CA MET A 380 -14.17 -23.15 14.21
C MET A 380 -13.62 -23.15 12.79
N PHE A 381 -13.44 -21.97 12.18
CA PHE A 381 -13.13 -21.83 10.77
C PHE A 381 -11.86 -21.02 10.50
N VAL A 382 -11.26 -21.24 9.33
CA VAL A 382 -10.06 -20.52 8.86
C VAL A 382 -10.32 -19.01 8.76
N ASN A 383 -11.37 -18.58 8.04
CA ASN A 383 -11.78 -17.18 7.96
C ASN A 383 -13.26 -17.04 7.61
N ALA A 384 -14.11 -17.21 8.63
CA ALA A 384 -15.55 -17.15 8.46
C ALA A 384 -16.03 -15.86 7.78
N SER A 385 -15.43 -14.72 8.12
CA SER A 385 -15.82 -13.42 7.58
C SER A 385 -15.60 -13.26 6.07
N ALA A 386 -14.64 -13.99 5.51
CA ALA A 386 -14.37 -14.05 4.09
C ALA A 386 -15.16 -15.15 3.36
N GLY A 387 -15.93 -15.96 4.09
CA GLY A 387 -16.64 -17.12 3.56
C GLY A 387 -15.81 -18.40 3.52
N ASP A 388 -14.62 -18.38 4.09
CA ASP A 388 -13.78 -19.55 4.26
C ASP A 388 -14.17 -20.28 5.55
N LEU A 389 -15.07 -21.24 5.39
CA LEU A 389 -15.63 -22.05 6.46
C LEU A 389 -15.01 -23.45 6.53
N HIS A 390 -13.77 -23.60 6.07
CA HIS A 390 -12.99 -24.81 6.34
C HIS A 390 -12.68 -24.90 7.82
N LEU A 391 -12.84 -26.09 8.38
CA LEU A 391 -12.62 -26.38 9.78
C LEU A 391 -11.15 -26.21 10.13
N VAL A 392 -10.88 -25.66 11.31
CA VAL A 392 -9.54 -25.69 11.90
C VAL A 392 -9.47 -26.82 12.93
N SER A 393 -8.26 -27.26 13.28
CA SER A 393 -8.02 -28.35 14.26
C SER A 393 -8.75 -28.17 15.60
N SER A 394 -9.03 -26.92 16.00
CA SER A 394 -9.76 -26.61 17.23
C SER A 394 -11.27 -26.89 17.17
N ALA A 395 -11.85 -27.14 15.99
CA ALA A 395 -13.26 -27.41 15.76
C ALA A 395 -13.68 -28.86 16.13
N THR A 396 -13.12 -29.36 17.24
CA THR A 396 -13.26 -30.74 17.73
C THR A 396 -14.71 -31.21 17.92
N ALA A 397 -15.68 -30.30 18.11
CA ALA A 397 -17.09 -30.65 18.23
C ALA A 397 -17.74 -31.04 16.89
N ALA A 398 -17.16 -30.62 15.77
CA ALA A 398 -17.63 -30.93 14.42
C ALA A 398 -16.87 -32.11 13.81
N ILE A 399 -15.56 -32.19 14.07
CA ILE A 399 -14.65 -33.21 13.53
C ILE A 399 -15.03 -34.60 14.05
N ASP A 400 -15.18 -35.58 13.17
CA ASP A 400 -15.48 -36.99 13.46
C ASP A 400 -16.79 -37.25 14.23
N HIS A 401 -17.78 -36.36 14.12
CA HIS A 401 -19.05 -36.46 14.86
C HIS A 401 -20.30 -36.69 14.00
N GLY A 402 -20.15 -36.67 12.67
CA GLY A 402 -21.21 -36.93 11.71
C GLY A 402 -21.44 -38.41 11.43
N VAL A 403 -22.56 -38.71 10.76
CA VAL A 403 -22.88 -40.07 10.28
C VAL A 403 -22.62 -40.22 8.80
N THR A 404 -22.34 -41.44 8.33
CA THR A 404 -22.19 -41.72 6.90
C THR A 404 -23.51 -41.47 6.15
N LEU A 405 -23.43 -40.75 5.03
CA LEU A 405 -24.57 -40.46 4.17
C LEU A 405 -24.27 -40.93 2.74
N THR A 406 -25.16 -41.75 2.17
CA THR A 406 -24.99 -42.29 0.80
C THR A 406 -24.95 -41.20 -0.27
N ASN A 407 -25.59 -40.06 0.01
CA ASN A 407 -25.69 -38.92 -0.88
C ASN A 407 -24.65 -37.83 -0.56
N VAL A 408 -23.62 -38.07 0.27
CA VAL A 408 -22.58 -37.08 0.57
C VAL A 408 -21.21 -37.76 0.70
N THR A 409 -20.72 -38.36 -0.38
CA THR A 409 -19.45 -39.13 -0.35
C THR A 409 -18.19 -38.27 -0.38
N SER A 410 -18.35 -36.96 -0.61
CA SER A 410 -17.26 -35.98 -0.63
C SER A 410 -17.76 -34.64 -0.08
N ASP A 411 -16.86 -33.79 0.37
CA ASP A 411 -17.12 -32.50 1.02
C ASP A 411 -17.29 -31.32 0.02
N VAL A 412 -17.13 -30.08 0.50
CA VAL A 412 -17.21 -28.84 -0.28
C VAL A 412 -16.17 -28.74 -1.39
N ASP A 413 -14.94 -29.22 -1.16
CA ASP A 413 -13.82 -29.17 -2.09
C ASP A 413 -13.71 -30.41 -2.98
N GLY A 414 -14.49 -31.45 -2.67
CA GLY A 414 -14.46 -32.72 -3.37
C GLY A 414 -13.55 -33.78 -2.71
N GLN A 415 -13.07 -33.51 -1.51
CA GLN A 415 -12.33 -34.46 -0.69
C GLN A 415 -13.26 -35.58 -0.24
N SER A 416 -12.75 -36.81 -0.21
CA SER A 416 -13.56 -37.99 0.11
C SER A 416 -13.87 -38.06 1.61
N ARG A 417 -15.08 -38.51 1.96
CA ARG A 417 -15.49 -38.72 3.36
C ARG A 417 -15.58 -40.21 3.72
N PRO A 418 -15.12 -40.64 4.91
CA PRO A 418 -14.42 -39.83 5.90
C PRO A 418 -12.92 -39.71 5.60
N SER A 419 -12.30 -38.63 6.07
CA SER A 419 -10.84 -38.52 6.21
C SER A 419 -10.37 -39.09 7.55
N GLY A 420 -11.18 -38.89 8.61
CA GLY A 420 -10.93 -39.36 9.96
C GLY A 420 -11.68 -40.65 10.33
N ALA A 421 -12.07 -40.73 11.61
CA ALA A 421 -12.81 -41.86 12.16
C ALA A 421 -14.29 -41.88 11.73
N ALA A 422 -14.87 -40.72 11.42
CA ALA A 422 -16.24 -40.58 10.94
C ALA A 422 -16.35 -39.38 9.99
N TYR A 423 -17.56 -39.10 9.49
CA TYR A 423 -17.78 -37.88 8.72
C TYR A 423 -17.71 -36.68 9.67
N ASP A 424 -17.27 -35.53 9.18
CA ASP A 424 -17.42 -34.28 9.92
C ASP A 424 -18.84 -33.72 9.81
N ILE A 425 -19.27 -33.03 10.86
CA ILE A 425 -20.48 -32.20 10.82
C ILE A 425 -20.16 -30.89 10.11
N GLY A 426 -20.96 -30.52 9.11
CA GLY A 426 -20.74 -29.35 8.25
C GLY A 426 -20.32 -29.72 6.84
N ALA A 427 -20.08 -28.70 6.03
CA ALA A 427 -19.77 -28.84 4.60
C ALA A 427 -18.33 -29.24 4.32
N ASP A 428 -17.41 -28.97 5.24
CA ASP A 428 -16.00 -29.33 5.15
C ASP A 428 -15.72 -30.70 5.79
N GLU A 429 -14.72 -31.42 5.28
CA GLU A 429 -14.13 -32.59 5.92
C GLU A 429 -12.69 -32.22 6.31
N TYR A 430 -12.45 -32.06 7.60
CA TYR A 430 -11.17 -31.66 8.13
C TYR A 430 -10.10 -32.71 7.82
N VAL A 431 -9.14 -32.32 6.99
CA VAL A 431 -7.90 -33.07 6.78
C VAL A 431 -6.83 -32.33 7.54
N GLY A 432 -6.30 -32.96 8.60
CA GLY A 432 -5.16 -32.40 9.32
C GLY A 432 -4.01 -32.15 8.35
N ASP A 433 -3.36 -30.99 8.49
CA ASP A 433 -2.16 -30.68 7.72
C ASP A 433 -1.04 -31.65 8.15
N THR A 434 -0.54 -32.41 7.17
CA THR A 434 0.52 -33.40 7.35
C THR A 434 1.76 -33.11 6.51
N THR A 435 1.74 -32.01 5.75
CA THR A 435 2.84 -31.63 4.87
C THR A 435 3.79 -30.74 5.67
N PRO A 436 5.06 -31.13 5.87
CA PRO A 436 6.00 -30.24 6.54
C PRO A 436 6.44 -29.07 5.63
N PRO A 437 6.73 -27.89 6.22
CA PRO A 437 7.28 -26.78 5.47
C PRO A 437 8.57 -27.15 4.74
N THR A 438 8.84 -26.48 3.62
CA THR A 438 10.19 -26.44 3.04
C THR A 438 10.97 -25.28 3.65
N VAL A 439 12.28 -25.45 3.87
CA VAL A 439 13.14 -24.36 4.37
C VAL A 439 14.56 -24.46 3.81
N SER A 440 15.12 -23.32 3.42
CA SER A 440 16.51 -23.19 2.99
C SER A 440 17.13 -21.92 3.57
N LEU A 441 18.33 -22.05 4.14
CA LEU A 441 19.15 -20.89 4.45
C LEU A 441 19.51 -20.14 3.16
N THR A 442 19.42 -18.81 3.21
CA THR A 442 19.77 -17.90 2.12
C THR A 442 21.01 -17.07 2.44
N ALA A 443 21.32 -16.87 3.71
CA ALA A 443 22.58 -16.29 4.16
C ALA A 443 22.95 -16.81 5.57
N PRO A 444 24.25 -16.90 5.90
CA PRO A 444 25.40 -16.75 5.02
C PRO A 444 25.49 -17.86 3.96
N ALA A 445 26.27 -17.65 2.89
CA ALA A 445 26.51 -18.69 1.90
C ALA A 445 27.40 -19.81 2.47
N ASN A 446 27.28 -21.03 1.93
CA ASN A 446 28.15 -22.14 2.34
C ASN A 446 29.62 -21.84 2.03
N GLY A 447 30.48 -21.99 3.04
CA GLY A 447 31.90 -21.61 3.02
C GLY A 447 32.17 -20.13 3.31
N ALA A 448 31.15 -19.33 3.62
CA ALA A 448 31.36 -17.92 3.96
C ALA A 448 32.23 -17.76 5.22
N THR A 449 33.08 -16.74 5.20
CA THR A 449 33.78 -16.28 6.41
C THR A 449 32.96 -15.18 7.07
N VAL A 450 32.71 -15.30 8.37
CA VAL A 450 31.89 -14.36 9.15
C VAL A 450 32.72 -13.81 10.32
N SER A 451 32.50 -12.54 10.65
CA SER A 451 33.13 -11.87 11.78
C SER A 451 32.20 -10.78 12.34
N GLY A 452 32.35 -10.44 13.62
CA GLY A 452 31.46 -9.47 14.28
C GLY A 452 30.00 -9.93 14.29
N THR A 453 29.09 -9.11 13.74
CA THR A 453 27.67 -9.46 13.63
C THR A 453 27.35 -9.97 12.22
N ALA A 454 26.77 -11.16 12.14
CA ALA A 454 26.30 -11.76 10.90
C ALA A 454 24.77 -11.90 10.91
N THR A 455 24.12 -11.74 9.76
CA THR A 455 22.70 -12.08 9.59
C THR A 455 22.58 -13.51 9.09
N VAL A 456 21.71 -14.29 9.73
CA VAL A 456 21.31 -15.61 9.26
C VAL A 456 19.88 -15.50 8.75
N SER A 457 19.63 -15.84 7.49
CA SER A 457 18.31 -15.73 6.87
C SER A 457 17.90 -17.01 6.18
N ALA A 458 16.60 -17.23 6.04
CA ALA A 458 16.05 -18.38 5.34
C ALA A 458 14.81 -18.01 4.53
N THR A 459 14.55 -18.77 3.47
CA THR A 459 13.24 -18.87 2.85
C THR A 459 12.55 -20.13 3.35
N ALA A 460 11.28 -20.00 3.71
CA ALA A 460 10.44 -21.13 4.04
C ALA A 460 9.07 -20.97 3.37
N SER A 461 8.51 -22.09 2.91
CA SER A 461 7.18 -22.13 2.29
C SER A 461 6.52 -23.46 2.59
N ASP A 462 5.20 -23.43 2.69
CA ASP A 462 4.35 -24.55 3.08
C ASP A 462 3.04 -24.47 2.28
N ASP A 463 2.30 -25.57 2.15
CA ASP A 463 1.01 -25.61 1.44
C ASP A 463 -0.12 -24.95 2.22
N VAL A 464 -0.05 -24.93 3.56
CA VAL A 464 -1.03 -24.23 4.42
C VAL A 464 -0.44 -22.93 4.98
N GLY A 465 0.82 -22.96 5.43
CA GLY A 465 1.53 -21.77 5.88
C GLY A 465 2.60 -22.05 6.92
N VAL A 466 3.69 -21.28 6.87
CA VAL A 466 4.78 -21.39 7.84
C VAL A 466 4.43 -20.56 9.08
N ALA A 467 4.43 -21.20 10.24
CA ALA A 467 4.17 -20.56 11.52
C ALA A 467 5.42 -19.99 12.19
N GLY A 468 6.62 -20.49 11.84
CA GLY A 468 7.88 -19.90 12.31
C GLY A 468 9.13 -20.61 11.81
N VAL A 469 10.27 -19.93 11.92
CA VAL A 469 11.60 -20.43 11.59
C VAL A 469 12.56 -20.19 12.76
N GLN A 470 13.14 -21.27 13.27
CA GLN A 470 14.18 -21.25 14.32
C GLN A 470 15.57 -21.44 13.71
N PHE A 471 16.42 -20.43 13.84
CA PHE A 471 17.83 -20.49 13.42
C PHE A 471 18.73 -21.08 14.50
N LYS A 472 19.70 -21.91 14.11
CA LYS A 472 20.61 -22.61 15.01
C LYS A 472 22.07 -22.55 14.52
N LEU A 473 22.99 -22.43 15.47
CA LEU A 473 24.44 -22.57 15.32
C LEU A 473 24.91 -23.80 16.10
N ASP A 474 25.54 -24.75 15.42
CA ASP A 474 26.00 -26.03 15.98
C ASP A 474 24.91 -26.76 16.80
N GLY A 475 23.65 -26.64 16.34
CA GLY A 475 22.48 -27.25 16.97
C GLY A 475 21.86 -26.44 18.12
N VAL A 476 22.44 -25.31 18.51
CA VAL A 476 21.94 -24.41 19.56
C VAL A 476 21.20 -23.23 18.94
N ASN A 477 20.05 -22.83 19.50
CA ASN A 477 19.28 -21.70 19.00
C ASN A 477 20.08 -20.40 19.10
N LEU A 478 20.10 -19.62 18.02
CA LEU A 478 20.75 -18.30 17.99
C LEU A 478 19.94 -17.26 18.77
N GLU A 479 18.64 -17.18 18.49
CA GLU A 479 17.66 -16.29 19.12
C GLU A 479 16.32 -17.03 19.30
N SER A 480 15.25 -16.33 19.69
CA SER A 480 13.89 -16.87 19.64
C SER A 480 13.46 -17.19 18.20
N GLU A 481 12.50 -18.08 18.05
CA GLU A 481 11.87 -18.38 16.76
C GLU A 481 11.34 -17.10 16.09
N ASP A 482 11.61 -16.93 14.80
CA ASP A 482 11.06 -15.86 13.98
C ASP A 482 9.73 -16.30 13.37
N THR A 483 8.64 -15.65 13.75
CA THR A 483 7.28 -15.99 13.33
C THR A 483 6.78 -15.13 12.17
N SER A 484 7.64 -14.34 11.53
CA SER A 484 7.26 -13.44 10.43
C SER A 484 8.24 -13.48 9.26
N SER A 485 7.72 -13.68 8.05
CA SER A 485 8.51 -13.57 6.82
C SER A 485 8.77 -12.10 6.47
N PRO A 486 9.97 -11.71 6.01
CA PRO A 486 11.13 -12.55 5.71
C PRO A 486 11.88 -13.03 6.95
N TYR A 487 12.15 -14.34 7.02
CA TYR A 487 12.75 -14.96 8.21
C TYR A 487 14.23 -14.65 8.34
N SER A 488 14.62 -14.09 9.48
CA SER A 488 16.03 -13.82 9.80
C SER A 488 16.31 -13.74 11.29
N ALA A 489 17.56 -13.99 11.66
CA ALA A 489 18.10 -13.78 13.00
C ALA A 489 19.45 -13.07 12.93
N THR A 490 19.74 -12.27 13.95
CA THR A 490 21.07 -11.68 14.13
C THR A 490 21.97 -12.61 14.92
N TRP A 491 23.20 -12.80 14.47
CA TRP A 491 24.20 -13.63 15.14
C TRP A 491 25.45 -12.82 15.45
N ASN A 492 25.76 -12.65 16.74
CA ASN A 492 27.04 -12.13 17.17
C ASN A 492 28.12 -13.24 17.15
N SER A 493 28.86 -13.32 16.06
CA SER A 493 29.92 -14.32 15.83
C SER A 493 31.11 -14.21 16.79
N THR A 494 31.25 -13.10 17.54
CA THR A 494 32.30 -12.96 18.58
C THR A 494 32.07 -13.87 19.80
N THR A 495 30.87 -14.43 19.93
CA THR A 495 30.52 -15.41 20.97
C THR A 495 30.89 -16.84 20.59
N ALA A 496 31.26 -17.08 19.33
CA ALA A 496 31.75 -18.36 18.83
C ALA A 496 33.28 -18.35 18.71
N SER A 497 33.91 -19.51 18.84
CA SER A 497 35.34 -19.68 18.60
C SER A 497 35.69 -19.37 17.14
N ASN A 498 36.91 -18.90 16.86
CA ASN A 498 37.37 -18.86 15.46
C ASN A 498 37.51 -20.29 14.91
N GLY A 499 37.02 -20.55 13.70
CA GLY A 499 37.00 -21.88 13.10
C GLY A 499 35.72 -22.19 12.33
N SER A 500 35.54 -23.46 11.96
CA SER A 500 34.39 -23.93 11.18
C SER A 500 33.17 -24.17 12.09
N HIS A 501 32.02 -23.63 11.70
CA HIS A 501 30.73 -23.75 12.40
C HIS A 501 29.61 -24.13 11.42
N THR A 502 28.53 -24.72 11.94
CA THR A 502 27.39 -25.18 11.13
C THR A 502 26.11 -24.42 11.48
N LEU A 503 25.46 -23.83 10.48
CA LEU A 503 24.15 -23.19 10.60
C LEU A 503 23.05 -24.08 10.02
N THR A 504 21.91 -24.12 10.72
CA THR A 504 20.65 -24.71 10.22
C THR A 504 19.46 -23.82 10.55
N ALA A 505 18.38 -23.96 9.79
CA ALA A 505 17.08 -23.35 10.07
C ALA A 505 16.02 -24.45 10.20
N VAL A 506 15.17 -24.39 11.21
CA VAL A 506 14.03 -25.32 11.40
C VAL A 506 12.75 -24.54 11.18
N ALA A 507 12.01 -24.85 10.13
CA ALA A 507 10.70 -24.27 9.89
C ALA A 507 9.61 -25.20 10.44
N ARG A 508 8.53 -24.61 10.95
CA ARG A 508 7.31 -25.32 11.34
C ARG A 508 6.05 -24.63 10.84
N ASP A 509 5.00 -25.40 10.62
CA ASP A 509 3.65 -24.89 10.35
C ASP A 509 2.83 -24.78 11.67
N ALA A 510 1.54 -24.47 11.51
CA ALA A 510 0.59 -24.37 12.62
C ALA A 510 0.09 -25.75 13.12
N ALA A 511 0.18 -26.80 12.29
CA ALA A 511 -0.14 -28.18 12.66
C ALA A 511 0.99 -28.87 13.43
N GLY A 512 2.17 -28.26 13.47
CA GLY A 512 3.36 -28.74 14.16
C GLY A 512 4.28 -29.61 13.31
N ASN A 513 4.06 -29.72 11.99
CA ASN A 513 5.02 -30.39 11.14
C ASN A 513 6.27 -29.52 11.01
N THR A 514 7.45 -30.15 10.91
CA THR A 514 8.73 -29.44 10.91
C THR A 514 9.69 -29.97 9.88
N THR A 515 10.47 -29.07 9.28
CA THR A 515 11.62 -29.41 8.42
C THR A 515 12.85 -28.66 8.87
N THR A 516 14.00 -29.33 8.85
CA THR A 516 15.31 -28.70 9.04
C THR A 516 15.96 -28.50 7.68
N SER A 517 16.50 -27.31 7.44
CA SER A 517 17.23 -26.96 6.23
C SER A 517 18.47 -27.85 6.06
N THR A 518 19.02 -27.89 4.86
CA THR A 518 20.41 -28.34 4.69
C THR A 518 21.35 -27.46 5.53
N ALA A 519 22.40 -28.10 6.07
CA ALA A 519 23.40 -27.43 6.87
C ALA A 519 24.30 -26.55 5.99
N VAL A 520 24.54 -25.32 6.45
CA VAL A 520 25.50 -24.38 5.86
C VAL A 520 26.73 -24.32 6.76
N THR A 521 27.91 -24.62 6.22
CA THR A 521 29.17 -24.47 6.95
C THR A 521 29.71 -23.06 6.76
N VAL A 522 30.12 -22.40 7.82
CA VAL A 522 30.75 -21.07 7.81
C VAL A 522 32.06 -21.09 8.60
N THR A 523 32.98 -20.20 8.28
CA THR A 523 34.21 -20.00 9.07
C THR A 523 34.09 -18.71 9.87
N VAL A 524 34.09 -18.79 11.20
CA VAL A 524 34.20 -17.63 12.07
C VAL A 524 35.66 -17.19 12.11
N SER A 525 35.94 -15.94 11.74
CA SER A 525 37.28 -15.36 11.75
C SER A 525 37.26 -13.92 12.30
N ASN A 526 37.29 -13.79 13.62
CA ASN A 526 37.36 -12.51 14.31
C ASN A 526 38.82 -12.00 14.50
N ILE A 527 39.77 -12.41 13.64
CA ILE A 527 41.17 -11.95 13.69
C ILE A 527 41.31 -10.68 12.85
N ASP A 528 41.81 -9.60 13.44
CA ASP A 528 42.16 -8.36 12.75
C ASP A 528 43.68 -8.26 12.51
N ALA A 529 44.07 -7.99 11.27
CA ALA A 529 45.48 -7.98 10.82
C ALA A 529 45.90 -6.65 10.17
N THR A 530 45.02 -5.66 10.16
CA THR A 530 45.29 -4.37 9.50
C THR A 530 45.67 -3.35 10.58
N PRO A 531 46.82 -2.67 10.49
CA PRO A 531 47.17 -1.62 11.44
C PRO A 531 46.32 -0.35 11.29
N PRO A 532 46.09 0.41 12.38
CA PRO A 532 45.43 1.71 12.31
C PRO A 532 46.14 2.73 11.43
N THR A 533 45.43 3.76 10.99
CA THR A 533 46.02 5.02 10.51
C THR A 533 45.98 6.06 11.63
N VAL A 534 46.97 6.96 11.69
CA VAL A 534 47.01 8.03 12.70
C VAL A 534 47.70 9.29 12.19
N SER A 535 47.13 10.45 12.54
CA SER A 535 47.72 11.78 12.29
C SER A 535 47.46 12.72 13.45
N VAL A 536 48.50 13.43 13.90
CA VAL A 536 48.36 14.55 14.83
C VAL A 536 47.61 15.69 14.13
N THR A 537 46.50 16.15 14.71
CA THR A 537 45.62 17.20 14.16
C THR A 537 45.80 18.54 14.85
N GLY A 538 46.41 18.55 16.03
CA GLY A 538 46.67 19.75 16.81
C GLY A 538 47.83 19.51 17.78
N PRO A 539 48.73 20.49 17.99
CA PRO A 539 48.79 21.80 17.34
C PRO A 539 49.17 21.71 15.85
N ALA A 540 48.91 22.75 15.08
CA ALA A 540 49.31 22.78 13.67
C ALA A 540 50.85 22.79 13.53
N ASN A 541 51.37 22.17 12.48
CA ASN A 541 52.81 22.21 12.18
C ASN A 541 53.29 23.67 11.98
N GLY A 542 54.35 24.05 12.68
CA GLY A 542 54.90 25.40 12.76
C GLY A 542 54.23 26.32 13.78
N SER A 543 53.22 25.87 14.52
CA SER A 543 52.53 26.71 15.52
C SER A 543 53.42 27.08 16.70
N THR A 544 53.18 28.26 17.28
CA THR A 544 53.76 28.66 18.57
C THR A 544 52.75 28.35 19.68
N VAL A 545 53.19 27.73 20.76
CA VAL A 545 52.34 27.19 21.82
C VAL A 545 52.84 27.60 23.21
N SER A 546 51.96 27.68 24.20
CA SER A 546 52.29 28.15 25.56
C SER A 546 51.28 27.63 26.59
N ALA A 547 51.65 27.71 27.88
CA ALA A 547 50.89 27.17 29.00
C ALA A 547 50.47 25.71 28.77
N THR A 548 49.21 25.35 28.98
CA THR A 548 48.70 24.01 28.71
C THR A 548 48.14 23.93 27.29
N VAL A 549 48.59 22.94 26.52
CA VAL A 549 48.23 22.71 25.13
C VAL A 549 47.57 21.37 25.00
N SER A 550 46.41 21.31 24.34
CA SER A 550 45.85 20.03 23.91
C SER A 550 46.56 19.55 22.65
N VAL A 551 47.21 18.40 22.74
CA VAL A 551 47.74 17.68 21.59
C VAL A 551 46.69 16.67 21.17
N THR A 552 46.19 16.78 19.95
CA THR A 552 45.09 15.95 19.44
C THR A 552 45.55 15.13 18.25
N ALA A 553 44.97 13.94 18.08
CA ALA A 553 45.16 13.12 16.89
C ALA A 553 43.84 12.54 16.41
N THR A 554 43.78 12.28 15.10
CA THR A 554 42.77 11.41 14.51
C THR A 554 43.43 10.08 14.21
N ALA A 555 42.86 9.01 14.73
CA ALA A 555 43.21 7.65 14.36
C ALA A 555 41.96 6.90 13.92
N SER A 556 42.11 6.06 12.90
CA SER A 556 41.05 5.20 12.40
C SER A 556 41.61 3.84 12.05
N ASP A 557 40.77 2.82 12.15
CA ASP A 557 41.11 1.43 11.90
C ASP A 557 39.91 0.74 11.25
N ASN A 558 40.12 -0.39 10.58
CA ASN A 558 39.05 -1.17 9.96
C ASN A 558 38.13 -1.86 10.99
N VAL A 559 38.60 -2.13 12.21
CA VAL A 559 37.77 -2.65 13.31
C VAL A 559 37.65 -1.60 14.41
N SER A 560 38.76 -1.27 15.07
CA SER A 560 38.75 -0.29 16.15
C SER A 560 40.18 0.06 16.57
N VAL A 561 40.42 1.35 16.76
CA VAL A 561 41.63 1.82 17.46
C VAL A 561 41.44 1.58 18.96
N ALA A 562 42.35 0.83 19.58
CA ALA A 562 42.33 0.55 21.01
C ALA A 562 43.08 1.60 21.84
N GLY A 563 43.97 2.39 21.23
CA GLY A 563 44.59 3.52 21.88
C GLY A 563 45.54 4.32 21.00
N VAL A 564 45.82 5.55 21.44
CA VAL A 564 46.79 6.47 20.84
C VAL A 564 47.75 6.98 21.91
N GLN A 565 49.03 6.65 21.77
CA GLN A 565 50.10 7.20 22.60
C GLN A 565 50.74 8.40 21.91
N PHE A 566 50.63 9.58 22.51
CA PHE A 566 51.34 10.78 22.06
C PHE A 566 52.78 10.81 22.54
N THR A 567 53.69 11.41 21.76
CA THR A 567 55.09 11.62 22.17
C THR A 567 55.56 13.04 21.85
N LEU A 568 56.47 13.55 22.69
CA LEU A 568 57.18 14.82 22.56
C LEU A 568 58.68 14.51 22.49
N ASP A 569 59.33 14.91 21.39
CA ASP A 569 60.74 14.67 21.12
C ASP A 569 61.15 13.18 21.27
N GLY A 570 60.22 12.27 20.94
CA GLY A 570 60.40 10.82 21.03
C GLY A 570 60.12 10.20 22.40
N ALA A 571 59.78 10.99 23.43
CA ALA A 571 59.37 10.50 24.75
C ALA A 571 57.85 10.56 24.92
N ASN A 572 57.25 9.61 25.64
CA ASN A 572 55.80 9.59 25.87
C ASN A 572 55.29 10.86 26.54
N LEU A 573 54.28 11.47 25.94
CA LEU A 573 53.61 12.67 26.41
C LEU A 573 52.28 12.28 27.05
N GLY A 574 52.34 11.93 28.33
CA GLY A 574 51.21 11.37 29.07
C GLY A 574 51.02 9.86 28.85
N THR A 575 49.93 9.32 29.38
CA THR A 575 49.52 7.93 29.16
C THR A 575 48.89 7.77 27.79
N GLU A 576 48.88 6.54 27.28
CA GLU A 576 48.08 6.19 26.10
C GLU A 576 46.61 6.56 26.31
N ASP A 577 46.03 7.27 25.33
CA ASP A 577 44.62 7.62 25.33
C ASP A 577 43.82 6.55 24.60
N THR A 578 42.93 5.87 25.33
CA THR A 578 42.15 4.73 24.83
C THR A 578 40.78 5.13 24.30
N ALA A 579 40.46 6.43 24.21
CA ALA A 579 39.15 6.90 23.76
C ALA A 579 39.25 8.05 22.75
N SER A 580 38.47 7.98 21.68
CA SER A 580 38.31 9.09 20.72
C SER A 580 37.31 10.14 21.27
N PRO A 581 37.53 11.45 21.07
CA PRO A 581 38.64 12.08 20.35
C PRO A 581 39.96 11.99 21.11
N TYR A 582 41.00 11.49 20.43
CA TYR A 582 42.29 11.26 21.07
C TYR A 582 42.99 12.56 21.37
N SER A 583 43.32 12.75 22.64
CA SER A 583 44.03 13.93 23.10
C SER A 583 44.87 13.66 24.35
N THR A 584 45.94 14.42 24.47
CA THR A 584 46.69 14.54 25.72
C THR A 584 46.89 16.01 26.05
N THR A 585 46.99 16.32 27.33
CA THR A 585 47.36 17.67 27.78
C THR A 585 48.86 17.75 27.94
N TRP A 586 49.46 18.72 27.27
CA TRP A 586 50.87 19.06 27.40
C TRP A 586 51.01 20.37 28.18
N ASP A 587 51.60 20.31 29.37
CA ASP A 587 52.09 21.52 30.05
C ASP A 587 53.40 21.97 29.39
N THR A 588 53.31 22.96 28.50
CA THR A 588 54.48 23.51 27.81
C THR A 588 55.41 24.29 28.74
N THR A 589 55.01 24.60 29.98
CA THR A 589 55.92 25.23 30.97
C THR A 589 57.00 24.28 31.46
N THR A 590 56.79 22.97 31.29
CA THR A 590 57.79 21.93 31.60
C THR A 590 58.77 21.69 30.43
N ALA A 591 58.52 22.31 29.28
CA ALA A 591 59.41 22.29 28.13
C ALA A 591 60.17 23.62 28.01
N SER A 592 61.38 23.59 27.47
CA SER A 592 62.13 24.82 27.18
C SER A 592 61.44 25.64 26.09
N ASN A 593 61.51 26.98 26.16
CA ASN A 593 61.10 27.80 25.01
C ASN A 593 61.98 27.45 23.79
N GLY A 594 61.36 27.18 22.64
CA GLY A 594 62.07 26.69 21.45
C GLY A 594 61.27 25.65 20.66
N SER A 595 61.90 25.07 19.63
CA SER A 595 61.25 24.09 18.75
C SER A 595 61.17 22.70 19.38
N HIS A 596 60.03 22.03 19.24
CA HIS A 596 59.74 20.67 19.71
C HIS A 596 58.97 19.87 18.65
N THR A 597 59.05 18.54 18.68
CA THR A 597 58.38 17.65 17.73
C THR A 597 57.38 16.73 18.43
N LEU A 598 56.16 16.68 17.90
CA LEU A 598 55.06 15.82 18.35
C LEU A 598 54.80 14.69 17.36
N THR A 599 54.56 13.48 17.85
CA THR A 599 54.03 12.34 17.07
C THR A 599 52.95 11.61 17.87
N ALA A 600 52.16 10.76 17.20
CA ALA A 600 51.18 9.89 17.82
C ALA A 600 51.34 8.45 17.30
N VAL A 601 51.24 7.46 18.18
CA VAL A 601 51.29 6.03 17.87
C VAL A 601 49.91 5.43 18.16
N ALA A 602 49.19 4.99 17.14
CA ALA A 602 47.91 4.31 17.31
C ALA A 602 48.10 2.78 17.29
N ARG A 603 47.33 2.08 18.11
CA ARG A 603 47.22 0.62 18.08
C ARG A 603 45.76 0.16 18.04
N ASP A 604 45.49 -0.97 17.41
CA ASP A 604 44.19 -1.63 17.45
C ASP A 604 44.10 -2.63 18.63
N ALA A 605 42.96 -3.32 18.73
CA ALA A 605 42.72 -4.34 19.75
C ALA A 605 43.48 -5.66 19.49
N ALA A 606 43.92 -5.90 18.25
CA ALA A 606 44.72 -7.05 17.86
C ALA A 606 46.23 -6.85 18.08
N GLY A 607 46.65 -5.63 18.44
CA GLY A 607 48.03 -5.24 18.72
C GLY A 607 48.81 -4.72 17.51
N ASN A 608 48.16 -4.46 16.37
CA ASN A 608 48.80 -3.82 15.22
C ASN A 608 49.01 -2.32 15.52
N THR A 609 50.14 -1.73 15.09
CA THR A 609 50.52 -0.35 15.45
C THR A 609 50.99 0.48 14.26
N THR A 610 50.69 1.78 14.27
CA THR A 610 51.20 2.77 13.30
C THR A 610 51.62 4.06 14.00
N THR A 611 52.71 4.69 13.53
CA THR A 611 53.18 6.01 14.02
C THR A 611 52.87 7.10 12.99
N SER A 612 52.40 8.27 13.44
CA SER A 612 52.07 9.41 12.58
C SER A 612 53.31 10.08 11.99
N ALA A 613 53.10 10.92 10.96
CA ALA A 613 54.10 11.91 10.58
C ALA A 613 54.36 12.90 11.74
N PRO A 614 55.60 13.44 11.87
CA PRO A 614 55.94 14.41 12.92
C PRO A 614 55.36 15.80 12.67
N VAL A 615 54.95 16.47 13.75
CA VAL A 615 54.49 17.87 13.78
C VAL A 615 55.45 18.69 14.63
N THR A 616 56.06 19.73 14.06
CA THR A 616 56.98 20.62 14.77
C THR A 616 56.26 21.85 15.30
N VAL A 617 56.52 22.27 16.53
CA VAL A 617 55.90 23.43 17.21
C VAL A 617 56.94 24.23 17.98
N THR A 618 56.68 25.50 18.29
CA THR A 618 57.58 26.38 19.08
C THR A 618 56.95 26.73 20.43
N VAL A 619 57.59 26.44 21.56
CA VAL A 619 57.09 26.79 22.90
C VAL A 619 57.48 28.23 23.28
N SER A 620 56.52 29.02 23.79
CA SER A 620 56.68 30.43 24.21
C SER A 620 55.74 30.86 25.37
N ASN A 621 56.11 30.57 26.62
CA ASN A 621 55.28 30.85 27.79
C ASN A 621 55.22 32.34 28.24
N THR A 622 54.04 32.98 28.19
CA THR A 622 53.70 34.30 28.82
C THR A 622 52.42 34.17 29.69
N ALA A 623 52.18 35.04 30.68
CA ALA A 623 51.31 34.79 31.86
C ALA A 623 49.76 34.71 31.62
N PRO A 624 48.96 33.99 32.48
CA PRO A 624 47.54 33.64 32.24
C PRO A 624 46.49 34.66 32.76
N ASP A 625 45.25 34.57 32.22
CA ASP A 625 44.06 35.36 32.59
C ASP A 625 43.24 34.75 33.75
N THR A 626 42.61 35.59 34.57
CA THR A 626 41.92 35.22 35.83
C THR A 626 40.52 35.83 36.00
N THR A 627 39.94 36.42 34.95
CA THR A 627 38.66 37.14 35.05
C THR A 627 37.51 36.26 34.53
N PRO A 628 36.42 36.01 35.29
CA PRO A 628 35.28 35.25 34.81
C PRO A 628 34.34 36.01 33.85
N PRO A 629 33.64 35.30 32.94
CA PRO A 629 32.62 35.89 32.08
C PRO A 629 31.44 36.50 32.85
N THR A 630 30.81 37.52 32.29
CA THR A 630 29.46 37.99 32.68
C THR A 630 28.40 37.34 31.79
N VAL A 631 27.25 36.93 32.34
CA VAL A 631 26.14 36.33 31.56
C VAL A 631 24.75 36.75 32.07
N SER A 632 23.81 36.98 31.15
CA SER A 632 22.42 37.31 31.46
C SER A 632 21.44 36.65 30.48
N MET A 633 20.30 36.16 30.99
CA MET A 633 19.19 35.67 30.16
C MET A 633 18.62 36.82 29.32
N THR A 634 18.34 36.56 28.05
CA THR A 634 17.70 37.51 27.13
C THR A 634 16.31 37.08 26.68
N ALA A 635 16.01 35.77 26.65
CA ALA A 635 14.67 35.24 26.42
C ALA A 635 14.50 33.84 27.04
N PRO A 636 13.30 33.44 27.47
CA PRO A 636 12.06 34.24 27.56
C PRO A 636 12.13 35.32 28.66
N ALA A 637 11.26 36.32 28.58
CA ALA A 637 11.13 37.31 29.66
C ALA A 637 10.58 36.64 30.94
N SER A 638 11.01 37.13 32.11
CA SER A 638 10.48 36.64 33.38
C SER A 638 8.97 36.86 33.47
N GLY A 639 8.21 35.81 33.79
CA GLY A 639 6.76 35.76 33.82
C GLY A 639 6.12 35.28 32.51
N ALA A 640 6.89 34.97 31.46
CA ALA A 640 6.34 34.51 30.18
C ALA A 640 5.59 33.18 30.32
N THR A 641 4.43 33.05 29.63
CA THR A 641 3.77 31.76 29.42
C THR A 641 4.28 31.17 28.10
N VAL A 642 4.62 29.89 28.11
CA VAL A 642 5.32 29.22 27.02
C VAL A 642 4.69 27.85 26.70
N SER A 643 4.68 27.46 25.42
CA SER A 643 4.13 26.19 24.92
C SER A 643 4.84 25.77 23.64
N SER A 644 4.69 24.50 23.23
CA SER A 644 5.36 23.94 22.04
C SER A 644 6.89 24.13 22.08
N SER A 645 7.52 24.69 21.05
CA SER A 645 8.97 24.94 21.01
C SER A 645 9.29 26.41 21.31
N VAL A 646 10.22 26.65 22.24
CA VAL A 646 10.54 27.98 22.79
C VAL A 646 12.02 28.28 22.62
N THR A 647 12.36 29.43 22.05
CA THR A 647 13.76 29.89 22.01
C THR A 647 14.19 30.43 23.37
N VAL A 648 15.25 29.85 23.92
CA VAL A 648 15.92 30.31 25.15
C VAL A 648 17.25 30.92 24.75
N SER A 649 17.54 32.16 25.17
CA SER A 649 18.75 32.88 24.75
C SER A 649 19.41 33.66 25.89
N ALA A 650 20.71 33.92 25.77
CA ALA A 650 21.49 34.70 26.72
C ALA A 650 22.59 35.50 26.03
N THR A 651 23.02 36.59 26.66
CA THR A 651 24.23 37.35 26.30
C THR A 651 25.33 37.04 27.31
N ALA A 652 26.55 36.83 26.82
CA ALA A 652 27.72 36.67 27.65
C ALA A 652 28.93 37.43 27.07
N SER A 653 29.80 37.95 27.93
CA SER A 653 31.02 38.66 27.56
C SER A 653 32.12 38.45 28.59
N ASP A 654 33.37 38.56 28.15
CA ASP A 654 34.57 38.33 28.95
C ASP A 654 35.72 39.20 28.43
N ASN A 655 36.77 39.43 29.24
CA ASN A 655 37.94 40.24 28.87
C ASN A 655 38.88 39.53 27.87
N VAL A 656 38.88 38.19 27.81
CA VAL A 656 39.68 37.40 26.85
C VAL A 656 38.80 36.54 25.96
N GLY A 657 37.60 36.17 26.40
CA GLY A 657 36.55 35.63 25.53
C GLY A 657 35.71 34.52 26.18
N VAL A 658 34.44 34.43 25.79
CA VAL A 658 33.51 33.38 26.26
C VAL A 658 33.58 32.18 25.33
N VAL A 659 33.74 30.98 25.90
CA VAL A 659 33.87 29.72 25.14
C VAL A 659 32.57 28.93 25.08
N GLY A 660 31.63 29.12 26.01
CA GLY A 660 30.33 28.47 25.93
C GLY A 660 29.31 28.99 26.94
N VAL A 661 28.03 28.77 26.61
CA VAL A 661 26.87 29.06 27.46
C VAL A 661 25.93 27.85 27.51
N GLN A 662 25.73 27.29 28.70
CA GLN A 662 24.77 26.21 28.97
C GLN A 662 23.46 26.77 29.53
N PHE A 663 22.33 26.41 28.93
CA PHE A 663 21.00 26.75 29.46
C PHE A 663 20.47 25.69 30.43
N LEU A 664 19.71 26.14 31.42
CA LEU A 664 19.23 25.35 32.55
C LEU A 664 17.73 25.58 32.75
N LEU A 665 16.93 24.51 32.94
CA LEU A 665 15.55 24.51 33.41
C LEU A 665 15.49 23.85 34.77
N ASP A 666 15.01 24.58 35.78
CA ASP A 666 14.96 24.14 37.18
C ASP A 666 16.30 23.58 37.68
N GLY A 667 17.39 24.21 37.25
CA GLY A 667 18.77 23.83 37.58
C GLY A 667 19.35 22.66 36.78
N THR A 668 18.58 22.06 35.86
CA THR A 668 19.00 20.95 35.00
C THR A 668 19.29 21.44 33.58
N ALA A 669 20.34 20.93 32.94
CA ALA A 669 20.70 21.31 31.57
C ALA A 669 19.54 21.03 30.60
N VAL A 670 19.22 22.03 29.76
CA VAL A 670 18.34 21.88 28.61
C VAL A 670 19.17 22.02 27.36
N GLY A 671 19.21 20.97 26.55
CA GLY A 671 20.05 20.93 25.35
C GLY A 671 21.57 20.91 25.66
N ALA A 672 22.36 20.89 24.58
CA ALA A 672 23.81 20.99 24.65
C ALA A 672 24.26 22.44 24.94
N GLU A 673 25.48 22.59 25.47
CA GLU A 673 26.12 23.90 25.63
C GLU A 673 26.31 24.58 24.27
N ASP A 674 25.91 25.86 24.16
CA ASP A 674 26.10 26.65 22.95
C ASP A 674 27.47 27.34 23.00
N THR A 675 28.34 27.03 22.04
CA THR A 675 29.71 27.55 21.96
C THR A 675 29.86 28.72 20.98
N SER A 676 28.77 29.18 20.37
CA SER A 676 28.78 30.27 19.40
C SER A 676 27.83 31.41 19.78
N SER A 677 28.36 32.62 19.96
CA SER A 677 27.52 33.81 20.12
C SER A 677 26.85 34.18 18.79
N PRO A 678 25.55 34.53 18.74
CA PRO A 678 24.64 34.71 19.88
C PRO A 678 24.13 33.39 20.47
N TYR A 679 24.20 33.27 21.81
CA TYR A 679 23.89 32.02 22.50
C TYR A 679 22.38 31.76 22.60
N SER A 680 21.91 30.66 22.03
CA SER A 680 20.50 30.26 22.07
C SER A 680 20.23 28.78 21.82
N ILE A 681 19.11 28.27 22.34
CA ILE A 681 18.60 26.93 22.07
C ILE A 681 17.09 26.93 21.80
N ALA A 682 16.59 25.88 21.14
CA ALA A 682 15.16 25.59 21.06
C ALA A 682 14.78 24.55 22.13
N TRP A 683 13.88 24.93 23.05
CA TRP A 683 13.36 24.07 24.11
C TRP A 683 11.94 23.60 23.77
N ASN A 684 11.76 22.28 23.64
CA ASN A 684 10.42 21.68 23.54
C ASN A 684 9.75 21.59 24.92
N THR A 685 8.76 22.44 25.17
CA THR A 685 8.02 22.53 26.44
C THR A 685 7.16 21.31 26.75
N ALA A 686 6.91 20.41 25.78
CA ALA A 686 6.26 19.12 26.06
C ALA A 686 7.14 18.21 26.94
N THR A 687 8.43 18.51 27.07
CA THR A 687 9.37 17.82 27.97
C THR A 687 9.24 18.26 29.43
N ALA A 688 8.44 19.29 29.72
CA ALA A 688 8.16 19.78 31.06
C ALA A 688 6.66 19.68 31.37
N SER A 689 6.34 19.56 32.66
CA SER A 689 4.95 19.61 33.14
C SER A 689 4.33 20.98 32.91
N ASN A 690 3.00 21.06 32.78
CA ASN A 690 2.33 22.36 32.83
C ASN A 690 2.47 22.97 34.23
N GLY A 691 2.86 24.24 34.32
CA GLY A 691 3.13 24.91 35.60
C GLY A 691 4.29 25.91 35.53
N VAL A 692 4.67 26.47 36.67
CA VAL A 692 5.76 27.46 36.76
C VAL A 692 7.12 26.77 36.84
N HIS A 693 8.06 27.23 36.03
CA HIS A 693 9.45 26.76 35.93
C HIS A 693 10.44 27.93 35.96
N THR A 694 11.73 27.64 36.13
CA THR A 694 12.83 28.62 36.14
C THR A 694 13.87 28.33 35.07
N LEU A 695 14.32 29.35 34.33
CA LEU A 695 15.36 29.27 33.31
C LEU A 695 16.59 30.10 33.69
N ALA A 696 17.79 29.55 33.52
CA ALA A 696 19.07 30.25 33.73
C ALA A 696 20.12 29.88 32.67
N ALA A 697 21.21 30.65 32.59
CA ALA A 697 22.32 30.41 31.67
C ALA A 697 23.66 30.46 32.41
N ARG A 698 24.57 29.53 32.12
CA ARG A 698 25.91 29.47 32.69
C ARG A 698 26.96 29.65 31.60
N ALA A 699 27.77 30.71 31.69
CA ALA A 699 28.86 31.00 30.76
C ALA A 699 30.22 30.62 31.32
N ARG A 700 31.16 30.23 30.46
CA ARG A 700 32.56 29.96 30.82
C ARG A 700 33.57 30.49 29.79
N ASP A 701 34.77 30.82 30.23
CA ASP A 701 35.89 31.22 29.36
C ASP A 701 36.81 30.02 29.00
N ALA A 702 37.93 30.30 28.33
CA ALA A 702 38.92 29.29 27.94
C ALA A 702 39.80 28.80 29.10
N THR A 703 39.85 29.56 30.20
CA THR A 703 40.64 29.21 31.40
C THR A 703 39.81 28.51 32.48
N GLY A 704 38.51 28.33 32.23
CA GLY A 704 37.57 27.61 33.10
C GLY A 704 36.84 28.49 34.10
N ASN A 705 37.04 29.82 34.07
CA ASN A 705 36.26 30.73 34.90
C ASN A 705 34.80 30.71 34.41
N SER A 706 33.83 30.69 35.33
CA SER A 706 32.41 30.60 34.98
C SER A 706 31.49 31.42 35.87
N THR A 707 30.37 31.84 35.29
CA THR A 707 29.30 32.59 35.97
C THR A 707 27.94 32.02 35.55
N THR A 708 26.99 31.92 36.48
CA THR A 708 25.58 31.59 36.18
C THR A 708 24.73 32.84 36.35
N SER A 709 23.83 33.11 35.40
CA SER A 709 22.92 34.26 35.44
C SER A 709 21.87 34.12 36.53
N SER A 710 21.21 35.23 36.86
CA SER A 710 19.98 35.17 37.67
C SER A 710 18.87 34.45 36.88
N PRO A 711 18.09 33.56 37.51
CA PRO A 711 17.04 32.82 36.82
C PRO A 711 15.86 33.73 36.45
N VAL A 712 15.18 33.40 35.35
CA VAL A 712 13.89 33.97 34.95
C VAL A 712 12.79 32.94 35.14
N THR A 713 11.63 33.33 35.68
CA THR A 713 10.48 32.42 35.84
C THR A 713 9.65 32.36 34.56
N VAL A 714 9.12 31.19 34.20
CA VAL A 714 8.21 31.01 33.05
C VAL A 714 7.06 30.06 33.45
N THR A 715 5.91 30.13 32.77
CA THR A 715 4.78 29.20 32.97
C THR A 715 4.61 28.33 31.72
N VAL A 716 4.80 27.02 31.84
CA VAL A 716 4.54 26.05 30.77
C VAL A 716 3.05 25.74 30.70
N SER A 717 2.44 25.86 29.51
CA SER A 717 1.00 25.59 29.29
C SER A 717 0.76 24.86 27.96
N ASN A 718 0.91 23.54 27.96
CA ASN A 718 0.68 22.66 26.81
C ASN A 718 -0.82 22.34 26.54
N THR A 719 -1.77 22.99 27.22
CA THR A 719 -3.21 22.86 26.91
C THR A 719 -3.61 23.82 25.79
N GLY A 720 -3.51 23.39 24.53
CA GLY A 720 -4.22 24.00 23.39
C GLY A 720 -5.32 23.03 22.95
N GLY A 721 -6.61 23.33 23.12
CA GLY A 721 -7.40 24.07 22.14
C GLY A 721 -7.96 23.11 21.09
N THR A 722 -9.23 23.22 20.72
CA THR A 722 -9.71 22.57 19.49
C THR A 722 -8.79 22.98 18.33
N PRO A 723 -8.38 22.08 17.42
CA PRO A 723 -7.43 22.42 16.33
C PRO A 723 -7.80 23.74 15.62
N SER A 724 -9.10 24.00 15.48
CA SER A 724 -9.66 25.24 14.93
C SER A 724 -9.18 26.56 15.56
N THR A 725 -8.66 26.53 16.79
CA THR A 725 -8.17 27.71 17.52
C THR A 725 -6.65 27.79 17.60
N GLN A 726 -5.91 26.89 16.95
CA GLN A 726 -4.45 26.97 16.86
C GLN A 726 -4.01 28.28 16.17
N PRO A 727 -2.81 28.81 16.45
CA PRO A 727 -2.37 30.08 15.89
C PRO A 727 -2.13 29.99 14.38
N LEU A 728 -2.30 31.15 13.72
CA LEU A 728 -1.90 31.36 12.34
C LEU A 728 -0.45 31.83 12.31
N LEU A 729 0.39 31.15 11.55
CA LEU A 729 1.77 31.56 11.31
C LEU A 729 1.83 32.91 10.57
N GLN A 730 2.84 33.70 10.89
CA GLN A 730 3.17 34.98 10.25
C GLN A 730 4.62 34.96 9.75
N GLN A 731 5.05 35.90 8.92
CA GLN A 731 6.42 35.88 8.36
C GLN A 731 7.51 35.80 9.40
N SER A 732 7.32 36.47 10.53
CA SER A 732 8.19 36.40 11.69
C SER A 732 8.26 35.02 12.36
N SER A 733 7.31 34.12 12.08
CA SER A 733 7.31 32.74 12.55
C SER A 733 8.37 31.87 11.86
N LEU A 734 9.00 32.32 10.77
CA LEU A 734 10.04 31.57 10.07
C LEU A 734 11.40 32.19 10.35
N THR A 735 12.20 31.53 11.20
CA THR A 735 13.55 32.00 11.56
C THR A 735 14.60 31.25 10.75
N TYR A 736 15.40 31.95 9.96
CA TYR A 736 16.45 31.33 9.15
C TYR A 736 17.56 30.72 10.03
N LEU A 737 17.88 29.44 9.81
CA LEU A 737 18.89 28.69 10.57
C LEU A 737 20.21 28.50 9.81
N GLY A 738 20.23 28.77 8.51
CA GLY A 738 21.38 28.53 7.64
C GLY A 738 20.99 27.73 6.41
N SER A 739 21.99 27.23 5.67
CA SER A 739 21.76 26.49 4.43
C SER A 739 22.82 25.41 4.22
N PHE A 740 22.60 24.54 3.24
CA PHE A 740 23.59 23.58 2.77
C PHE A 740 23.47 23.32 1.27
N ARG A 741 24.58 22.91 0.65
CA ARG A 741 24.68 22.58 -0.78
C ARG A 741 24.34 21.13 -1.02
N VAL A 742 23.74 20.85 -2.17
CA VAL A 742 23.67 19.48 -2.70
C VAL A 742 25.05 19.03 -3.23
N PRO A 743 25.34 17.71 -3.31
CA PRO A 743 26.60 17.21 -3.86
C PRO A 743 26.94 17.75 -5.27
N ALA A 744 28.23 17.90 -5.58
CA ALA A 744 28.71 18.37 -6.89
C ALA A 744 28.83 17.26 -7.94
N GLY A 745 28.96 16.01 -7.48
CA GLY A 745 29.10 14.85 -8.36
C GLY A 745 27.82 14.53 -9.11
N THR A 746 27.94 13.68 -10.12
CA THR A 746 26.78 13.28 -10.93
C THR A 746 25.89 12.25 -10.23
N LEU A 747 26.37 11.62 -9.17
CA LEU A 747 25.64 10.65 -8.33
C LEU A 747 24.91 9.57 -9.15
N GLY A 748 25.55 9.02 -10.19
CA GLY A 748 24.93 7.98 -11.02
C GLY A 748 23.98 8.49 -12.10
N SER A 749 23.88 9.80 -12.30
CA SER A 749 23.24 10.44 -13.47
C SER A 749 24.30 11.13 -14.36
N THR A 750 23.84 11.82 -15.40
CA THR A 750 24.67 12.59 -16.35
C THR A 750 24.96 13.99 -15.83
N TYR A 751 23.93 14.66 -15.30
CA TYR A 751 24.00 16.08 -14.93
C TYR A 751 23.98 16.31 -13.41
N GLY A 752 23.74 15.28 -12.61
CA GLY A 752 23.61 15.40 -11.15
C GLY A 752 22.48 16.36 -10.76
N PHE A 753 22.83 17.34 -9.92
CA PHE A 753 21.94 18.45 -9.53
C PHE A 753 22.25 19.76 -10.28
N ASN A 754 23.00 19.72 -11.38
CA ASN A 754 23.31 20.93 -12.11
C ASN A 754 22.06 21.56 -12.74
N ALA A 755 22.18 22.83 -13.08
CA ALA A 755 21.19 23.63 -13.78
C ALA A 755 20.88 23.11 -15.18
N ALA A 756 19.60 23.15 -15.55
CA ALA A 756 19.15 22.96 -16.93
C ALA A 756 19.17 24.26 -17.77
N GLY A 757 19.87 25.31 -17.30
CA GLY A 757 19.79 26.67 -17.86
C GLY A 757 18.68 27.52 -17.23
N THR A 758 18.40 28.68 -17.82
CA THR A 758 17.60 29.80 -17.25
C THR A 758 16.08 29.58 -17.14
N GLY A 759 15.55 28.37 -17.34
CA GLY A 759 14.09 28.14 -17.24
C GLY A 759 13.65 26.71 -16.94
N GLY A 760 14.58 25.80 -16.60
CA GLY A 760 14.24 24.40 -16.32
C GLY A 760 14.02 24.13 -14.84
N LEU A 761 12.96 23.37 -14.51
CA LEU A 761 12.57 22.89 -13.17
C LEU A 761 13.74 22.24 -12.41
N GLY A 762 14.54 23.02 -11.69
CA GLY A 762 15.63 22.49 -10.87
C GLY A 762 15.12 22.07 -9.50
N THR A 763 15.29 20.81 -9.10
CA THR A 763 14.75 20.18 -7.87
C THR A 763 13.23 20.15 -7.75
N TYR A 764 12.61 19.09 -8.26
CA TYR A 764 11.22 18.68 -8.02
C TYR A 764 11.20 17.54 -6.97
N ALA A 765 10.03 17.16 -6.47
CA ALA A 765 9.87 15.97 -5.62
C ALA A 765 10.77 15.97 -4.36
N MET A 766 10.67 17.04 -3.55
CA MET A 766 11.39 17.14 -2.28
C MET A 766 10.51 16.69 -1.11
N THR A 767 11.04 15.84 -0.22
CA THR A 767 10.33 15.42 1.00
C THR A 767 11.30 14.97 2.09
N PHE A 768 10.89 15.09 3.35
CA PHE A 768 11.70 14.71 4.51
C PHE A 768 11.50 13.23 4.85
N ASN A 769 12.61 12.52 5.08
CA ASN A 769 12.58 11.15 5.57
C ASN A 769 12.92 11.13 7.08
N PRO A 770 11.93 10.96 7.96
CA PRO A 770 12.15 10.96 9.40
C PRO A 770 13.01 9.78 9.87
N ALA A 771 13.01 8.65 9.15
CA ALA A 771 13.74 7.45 9.57
C ALA A 771 15.28 7.61 9.50
N ARG A 772 15.77 8.56 8.70
CA ARG A 772 17.21 8.77 8.47
C ARG A 772 17.65 10.22 8.66
N ASN A 773 16.74 11.11 9.06
CA ASN A 773 16.99 12.55 9.14
C ASN A 773 17.63 13.10 7.85
N SER A 774 16.98 12.82 6.72
CA SER A 774 17.47 13.04 5.37
C SER A 774 16.38 13.65 4.48
N LEU A 775 16.76 14.13 3.30
CA LEU A 775 15.84 14.64 2.29
C LEU A 775 15.89 13.77 1.04
N PHE A 776 14.73 13.34 0.55
CA PHE A 776 14.60 12.96 -0.86
C PHE A 776 14.52 14.23 -1.71
N LEU A 777 15.24 14.24 -2.84
CA LEU A 777 15.36 15.40 -3.70
C LEU A 777 15.53 14.98 -5.17
N GLY A 778 14.73 15.57 -6.06
CA GLY A 778 14.88 15.42 -7.50
C GLY A 778 16.16 16.06 -8.03
N GLY A 779 16.85 15.36 -8.93
CA GLY A 779 18.05 15.83 -9.63
C GLY A 779 17.71 16.70 -10.84
N HIS A 780 18.57 16.64 -11.85
CA HIS A 780 18.37 17.36 -13.11
C HIS A 780 17.03 17.00 -13.79
N PRO A 781 16.23 17.97 -14.26
CA PRO A 781 14.90 17.73 -14.84
C PRO A 781 14.90 16.93 -16.14
N TYR A 782 15.99 16.88 -16.90
CA TYR A 782 16.02 16.02 -18.10
C TYR A 782 16.14 14.53 -17.79
N GLU A 783 16.57 14.18 -16.59
CA GLU A 783 16.84 12.78 -16.23
C GLU A 783 15.72 12.15 -15.38
N GLN A 784 14.87 12.97 -14.76
CA GLN A 784 13.72 12.49 -13.96
C GLN A 784 14.14 11.51 -12.86
N ARG A 785 15.14 11.92 -12.06
CA ARG A 785 15.77 11.08 -11.03
C ARG A 785 15.67 11.69 -9.65
N VAL A 786 15.63 10.84 -8.62
CA VAL A 786 15.57 11.24 -7.21
C VAL A 786 16.74 10.61 -6.45
N ALA A 787 17.31 11.36 -5.52
CA ALA A 787 18.35 10.91 -4.59
C ALA A 787 17.90 11.13 -3.14
N GLU A 788 18.58 10.49 -2.20
CA GLU A 788 18.43 10.74 -0.76
C GLU A 788 19.70 11.39 -0.22
N LEU A 789 19.59 12.54 0.42
CA LEU A 789 20.71 13.33 0.95
C LEU A 789 20.63 13.43 2.47
N ALA A 790 21.73 13.14 3.17
CA ALA A 790 21.86 13.37 4.60
C ALA A 790 21.87 14.88 4.89
N ILE A 791 21.09 15.32 5.88
CA ILE A 791 21.10 16.71 6.33
C ILE A 791 22.37 16.93 7.17
N PRO A 792 23.22 17.92 6.82
CA PRO A 792 24.40 18.23 7.62
C PRO A 792 24.04 18.58 9.07
N SER A 793 24.87 18.12 10.02
CA SER A 793 24.66 18.39 11.46
C SER A 793 24.85 19.87 11.84
N SER A 794 25.56 20.64 11.01
CA SER A 794 25.71 22.09 11.11
C SER A 794 25.29 22.75 9.80
N LEU A 795 24.71 23.94 9.87
CA LEU A 795 24.33 24.76 8.72
C LEU A 795 25.24 25.97 8.53
N THR A 796 26.22 26.14 9.43
CA THR A 796 27.19 27.24 9.40
C THR A 796 28.20 27.01 8.27
N GLY A 797 28.52 28.07 7.52
CA GLY A 797 29.46 27.98 6.39
C GLY A 797 28.90 27.28 5.15
N THR A 798 27.61 26.95 5.15
CA THR A 798 26.91 26.32 4.03
C THR A 798 27.53 25.02 3.52
N PRO A 799 27.62 23.99 4.37
CA PRO A 799 28.30 22.73 4.05
C PRO A 799 27.63 21.99 2.91
N THR A 800 28.30 20.98 2.35
CA THR A 800 27.72 20.12 1.30
C THR A 800 27.14 18.86 1.93
N ALA A 801 25.88 18.55 1.64
CA ALA A 801 25.23 17.31 2.04
C ALA A 801 25.92 16.08 1.43
N THR A 802 25.80 14.94 2.09
CA THR A 802 26.29 13.65 1.58
C THR A 802 25.12 12.87 0.99
N ALA A 803 25.31 12.26 -0.18
CA ALA A 803 24.31 11.36 -0.75
C ALA A 803 24.29 10.04 0.03
N LEU A 804 23.13 9.71 0.61
CA LEU A 804 22.86 8.39 1.20
C LEU A 804 22.44 7.39 0.11
N GLN A 805 21.70 7.88 -0.88
CA GLN A 805 21.31 7.12 -2.06
C GLN A 805 21.51 7.99 -3.30
N ASN A 806 22.08 7.40 -4.34
CA ASN A 806 22.38 8.06 -5.60
C ASN A 806 21.13 8.42 -6.41
N LEU A 807 21.29 9.27 -7.43
CA LEU A 807 20.22 9.65 -8.35
C LEU A 807 19.81 8.46 -9.22
N ILE A 808 18.59 7.98 -9.02
CA ILE A 808 18.02 6.89 -9.82
C ILE A 808 16.66 7.28 -10.39
N ASP A 809 16.23 6.58 -11.44
CA ASP A 809 14.83 6.63 -11.88
C ASP A 809 13.94 6.01 -10.79
N PRO A 810 13.12 6.81 -10.10
CA PRO A 810 12.35 6.30 -8.99
C PRO A 810 11.08 5.55 -9.44
N LEU A 811 10.74 5.58 -10.73
CA LEU A 811 9.55 4.96 -11.31
C LEU A 811 9.88 3.74 -12.18
N GLU A 812 11.15 3.34 -12.25
CA GLU A 812 11.60 2.13 -12.97
C GLU A 812 11.14 2.10 -14.45
N GLY A 813 11.26 3.23 -15.15
CA GLY A 813 10.88 3.38 -16.55
C GLY A 813 9.38 3.57 -16.80
N ARG A 814 8.57 3.66 -15.75
CA ARG A 814 7.10 3.75 -15.88
C ARG A 814 6.56 5.18 -16.00
N LEU A 815 7.41 6.20 -16.03
CA LEU A 815 6.97 7.60 -16.10
C LEU A 815 6.00 7.87 -17.27
N SER A 816 6.23 7.28 -18.45
CA SER A 816 5.34 7.44 -19.61
C SER A 816 3.95 6.83 -19.43
N SER A 817 3.76 5.94 -18.45
CA SER A 817 2.48 5.24 -18.23
C SER A 817 1.38 6.14 -17.67
N ILE A 818 1.70 7.33 -17.16
CA ILE A 818 0.69 8.31 -16.69
C ILE A 818 -0.16 8.86 -17.84
N ASN A 819 0.41 8.95 -19.04
CA ASN A 819 -0.26 9.36 -20.26
C ASN A 819 0.45 8.75 -21.48
N PRO A 820 0.16 7.48 -21.81
CA PRO A 820 0.85 6.75 -22.88
C PRO A 820 0.58 7.30 -24.29
N SER A 821 -0.56 7.98 -24.48
CA SER A 821 -0.99 8.52 -25.77
C SER A 821 -0.31 9.82 -26.16
N ASP A 822 0.29 10.51 -25.18
CA ASP A 822 0.88 11.81 -25.39
C ASP A 822 2.40 11.70 -25.65
N PRO A 823 2.91 12.14 -26.81
CA PRO A 823 4.32 12.05 -27.16
C PRO A 823 5.20 13.08 -26.44
N ASN A 824 4.62 14.05 -25.71
CA ASN A 824 5.38 15.08 -25.01
C ASN A 824 6.10 14.53 -23.77
N SER A 825 7.07 15.30 -23.26
CA SER A 825 7.83 14.94 -22.06
C SER A 825 6.94 14.84 -20.81
N LYS A 826 7.28 13.89 -19.94
CA LYS A 826 6.64 13.67 -18.65
C LYS A 826 7.61 14.04 -17.54
N VAL A 827 7.08 14.50 -16.41
CA VAL A 827 7.85 15.11 -15.33
C VAL A 827 7.35 14.58 -13.99
N ILE A 828 8.28 14.21 -13.11
CA ILE A 828 8.04 13.94 -11.70
C ILE A 828 7.75 15.27 -11.01
N GLY A 829 6.62 15.36 -10.32
CA GLY A 829 6.21 16.56 -9.60
C GLY A 829 6.42 16.43 -8.10
N SER A 830 5.55 15.69 -7.42
CA SER A 830 5.52 15.60 -5.96
C SER A 830 6.33 14.42 -5.39
N ALA A 831 6.76 14.55 -4.13
CA ALA A 831 7.21 13.42 -3.31
C ALA A 831 6.60 13.53 -1.90
N LEU A 832 6.31 12.39 -1.29
CA LEU A 832 5.83 12.29 0.08
C LEU A 832 6.32 10.99 0.72
N VAL A 833 6.92 11.07 1.91
CA VAL A 833 7.17 9.88 2.73
C VAL A 833 5.99 9.64 3.66
N TYR A 834 5.39 8.46 3.58
CA TYR A 834 4.32 8.02 4.48
C TYR A 834 4.45 6.51 4.72
N ASN A 835 4.31 6.06 5.97
CA ASN A 835 4.46 4.66 6.37
C ASN A 835 5.71 3.95 5.80
N ASN A 836 6.86 4.64 5.82
CA ASN A 836 8.14 4.15 5.28
C ASN A 836 8.11 3.79 3.78
N GLN A 837 7.16 4.37 3.04
CA GLN A 837 7.08 4.34 1.58
C GLN A 837 7.25 5.75 1.01
N LEU A 838 7.78 5.82 -0.20
CA LEU A 838 7.94 7.05 -0.98
C LEU A 838 6.85 7.08 -2.07
N PHE A 839 5.93 8.03 -1.93
CA PHE A 839 4.88 8.34 -2.90
C PHE A 839 5.37 9.43 -3.83
N ILE A 840 5.09 9.27 -5.12
CA ILE A 840 5.62 10.14 -6.18
C ILE A 840 4.49 10.50 -7.14
N GLY A 841 4.23 11.80 -7.28
CA GLY A 841 3.33 12.33 -8.30
C GLY A 841 4.09 12.65 -9.59
N ALA A 842 3.44 12.46 -10.73
CA ALA A 842 4.00 12.78 -12.03
C ALA A 842 2.92 13.34 -12.98
N PHE A 843 3.36 14.20 -13.90
CA PHE A 843 2.50 14.94 -14.81
C PHE A 843 3.05 15.01 -16.22
N SER A 844 2.16 15.18 -17.21
CA SER A 844 2.59 15.52 -18.56
C SER A 844 2.89 17.01 -18.67
N TYR A 845 4.05 17.34 -19.23
CA TYR A 845 4.47 18.72 -19.41
C TYR A 845 3.51 19.50 -20.32
N TYR A 846 3.00 18.84 -21.36
CA TYR A 846 2.01 19.41 -22.28
C TYR A 846 0.97 18.35 -22.66
N ASP A 847 -0.28 18.55 -22.23
CA ASP A 847 -1.40 17.66 -22.54
C ASP A 847 -2.65 18.47 -22.96
N GLY A 848 -2.55 19.16 -24.10
CA GLY A 848 -3.65 19.97 -24.63
C GLY A 848 -4.94 19.18 -24.95
N ALA A 849 -4.85 17.84 -25.02
CA ALA A 849 -5.98 16.96 -25.27
C ALA A 849 -6.62 16.41 -23.98
N ALA A 850 -6.11 16.77 -22.79
CA ALA A 850 -6.59 16.30 -21.49
C ALA A 850 -6.64 14.76 -21.38
N THR A 851 -5.63 14.10 -21.93
CA THR A 851 -5.55 12.63 -22.04
C THR A 851 -4.92 11.94 -20.82
N GLN A 852 -4.20 12.68 -19.97
CA GLN A 852 -3.69 12.16 -18.71
C GLN A 852 -4.83 11.86 -17.74
N THR A 853 -4.85 10.64 -17.20
CA THR A 853 -5.89 10.19 -16.26
C THR A 853 -5.35 9.73 -14.91
N LYS A 854 -4.03 9.58 -14.78
CA LYS A 854 -3.34 9.05 -13.60
C LYS A 854 -2.08 9.88 -13.32
N SER A 855 -1.57 9.83 -12.09
CA SER A 855 -0.41 10.63 -11.69
C SER A 855 0.46 10.00 -10.60
N GLU A 856 -0.10 9.18 -9.71
CA GLU A 856 0.63 8.78 -8.49
C GLU A 856 1.16 7.36 -8.50
N PHE A 857 2.38 7.23 -7.98
CA PHE A 857 3.10 5.99 -7.75
C PHE A 857 3.50 5.87 -6.29
N VAL A 858 3.82 4.64 -5.88
CA VAL A 858 4.41 4.35 -4.57
C VAL A 858 5.53 3.32 -4.72
N ARG A 859 6.55 3.46 -3.88
CA ARG A 859 7.68 2.54 -3.80
C ARG A 859 8.28 2.51 -2.38
N PRO A 860 9.15 1.55 -2.05
CA PRO A 860 9.96 1.62 -0.84
C PRO A 860 10.90 2.85 -0.84
N VAL A 861 11.17 3.40 0.35
CA VAL A 861 12.14 4.50 0.56
C VAL A 861 13.59 4.09 0.25
N ASN A 862 13.89 2.79 0.23
CA ASN A 862 15.14 2.31 -0.33
C ASN A 862 15.06 2.34 -1.87
N LEU A 863 15.72 3.34 -2.44
CA LEU A 863 15.80 3.59 -3.86
C LEU A 863 16.45 2.41 -4.61
N SER A 864 17.34 1.63 -3.99
CA SER A 864 17.96 0.47 -4.65
C SER A 864 17.03 -0.71 -4.85
N THR A 865 15.88 -0.76 -4.18
CA THR A 865 14.90 -1.86 -4.33
C THR A 865 14.17 -1.72 -5.66
N THR A 866 14.28 -2.73 -6.52
CA THR A 866 13.65 -2.78 -7.86
C THR A 866 12.41 -3.66 -7.90
N GLY A 867 11.48 -3.42 -8.82
CA GLY A 867 10.30 -4.25 -9.08
C GLY A 867 9.14 -4.03 -8.11
N GLN A 868 9.24 -3.01 -7.25
CA GLN A 868 8.25 -2.72 -6.20
C GLN A 868 7.56 -1.37 -6.38
N VAL A 869 7.71 -0.72 -7.54
CA VAL A 869 6.89 0.43 -7.90
C VAL A 869 5.46 -0.03 -8.17
N VAL A 870 4.48 0.58 -7.51
CA VAL A 870 3.05 0.40 -7.76
C VAL A 870 2.47 1.71 -8.31
N GLY A 871 1.53 1.62 -9.23
CA GLY A 871 0.96 2.75 -9.97
C GLY A 871 1.30 2.74 -11.48
N PRO A 872 0.82 3.74 -12.23
CA PRO A 872 0.18 4.94 -11.72
C PRO A 872 -1.29 4.72 -11.37
N VAL A 873 -1.79 5.51 -10.43
CA VAL A 873 -3.20 5.58 -10.01
C VAL A 873 -3.75 6.98 -10.23
N LYS A 874 -5.08 7.14 -10.19
CA LYS A 874 -5.74 8.44 -10.19
C LYS A 874 -6.07 8.85 -8.76
N ILE A 875 -5.79 10.09 -8.35
CA ILE A 875 -6.32 10.68 -7.10
C ILE A 875 -7.50 11.61 -7.39
N GLY A 876 -8.64 11.35 -6.74
CA GLY A 876 -9.81 12.22 -6.79
C GLY A 876 -10.49 12.28 -8.17
N ALA A 877 -11.43 13.21 -8.30
CA ALA A 877 -12.25 13.33 -9.51
C ALA A 877 -11.62 14.23 -10.58
N ASN A 878 -10.85 15.24 -10.16
CA ASN A 878 -10.29 16.28 -11.02
C ASN A 878 -9.22 15.73 -11.98
N TYR A 879 -8.85 16.57 -12.96
CA TYR A 879 -7.72 16.29 -13.83
C TYR A 879 -6.43 16.12 -12.99
N PRO A 880 -5.56 15.13 -13.29
CA PRO A 880 -4.34 14.85 -12.51
C PRO A 880 -3.45 16.06 -12.18
N GLY A 881 -3.43 17.06 -13.05
CA GLY A 881 -2.71 18.33 -12.82
C GLY A 881 -3.13 19.14 -11.58
N TRP A 882 -4.13 18.69 -10.83
CA TRP A 882 -4.58 19.25 -9.54
C TRP A 882 -3.97 18.55 -8.32
N VAL A 883 -3.19 17.47 -8.50
CA VAL A 883 -2.68 16.63 -7.39
C VAL A 883 -1.22 16.20 -7.56
N ASP A 884 -0.61 16.44 -8.72
CA ASP A 884 0.62 15.76 -9.13
C ASP A 884 1.93 16.54 -8.88
N LYS A 885 1.88 17.78 -8.38
CA LYS A 885 3.07 18.68 -8.29
C LYS A 885 3.68 18.81 -6.91
N TYR A 886 2.88 18.75 -5.85
CA TYR A 886 3.37 18.81 -4.47
C TYR A 886 2.43 18.08 -3.51
N ALA A 887 2.95 17.66 -2.36
CA ALA A 887 2.18 16.93 -1.36
C ALA A 887 2.69 17.25 0.06
N SER A 888 1.83 17.02 1.06
CA SER A 888 2.17 17.25 2.46
C SER A 888 1.37 16.34 3.39
N LEU A 889 1.95 15.99 4.53
CA LEU A 889 1.20 15.33 5.61
C LEU A 889 0.30 16.34 6.33
N ILE A 890 -0.87 15.87 6.74
CA ILE A 890 -1.76 16.62 7.63
C ILE A 890 -1.32 16.31 9.08
N PRO A 891 -1.08 17.34 9.93
CA PRO A 891 -0.79 17.16 11.35
C PRO A 891 -1.82 16.27 12.05
N ALA A 892 -1.39 15.42 12.98
CA ALA A 892 -2.26 14.45 13.64
C ALA A 892 -3.51 15.09 14.27
N GLU A 893 -3.36 16.29 14.84
CA GLU A 893 -4.44 17.09 15.41
C GLU A 893 -5.51 17.50 14.37
N TRP A 894 -5.19 17.52 13.08
CA TRP A 894 -6.09 17.92 11.99
C TRP A 894 -6.65 16.75 11.17
N GLN A 895 -6.01 15.57 11.21
CA GLN A 895 -6.37 14.43 10.35
C GLN A 895 -7.83 14.00 10.47
N ALA A 896 -8.39 13.98 11.68
CA ALA A 896 -9.80 13.64 11.90
C ALA A 896 -10.74 14.64 11.21
N SER A 897 -10.41 15.94 11.24
CA SER A 897 -11.22 16.98 10.59
C SER A 897 -11.14 16.88 9.07
N PHE A 898 -9.94 16.68 8.52
CA PHE A 898 -9.74 16.52 7.08
C PHE A 898 -10.17 15.17 6.53
N GLY A 899 -10.27 14.13 7.37
CA GLY A 899 -10.71 12.79 6.98
C GLY A 899 -9.67 12.02 6.16
N GLY A 900 -8.39 12.32 6.38
CA GLY A 900 -7.27 11.67 5.71
C GLY A 900 -5.93 12.17 6.23
N PRO A 901 -4.84 11.43 5.98
CA PRO A 901 -3.51 11.73 6.52
C PRO A 901 -2.69 12.69 5.64
N ALA A 902 -3.05 12.92 4.38
CA ALA A 902 -2.24 13.69 3.44
C ALA A 902 -3.07 14.61 2.52
N LEU A 903 -2.39 15.64 2.02
CA LEU A 903 -2.85 16.53 0.96
C LEU A 903 -1.95 16.36 -0.26
N ALA A 904 -2.55 16.27 -1.44
CA ALA A 904 -1.87 16.36 -2.74
C ALA A 904 -2.39 17.57 -3.51
N GLY A 905 -1.53 18.22 -4.27
CA GLY A 905 -1.85 19.47 -4.93
C GLY A 905 -1.12 19.70 -6.24
N GLY A 906 -1.72 20.54 -7.07
CA GLY A 906 -1.20 20.98 -8.35
C GLY A 906 -1.51 22.46 -8.59
N THR A 907 -0.92 23.01 -9.64
CA THR A 907 -1.10 24.42 -10.03
C THR A 907 -0.99 24.54 -11.54
N LEU A 908 -0.91 25.75 -12.09
CA LEU A 908 -0.72 26.03 -13.50
C LEU A 908 0.49 25.31 -14.10
N GLY A 909 0.37 25.04 -15.40
CA GLY A 909 1.34 24.37 -16.25
C GLY A 909 1.08 24.80 -17.68
N ALA A 910 1.48 24.01 -18.68
CA ALA A 910 1.40 24.47 -20.06
C ALA A 910 -0.02 24.73 -20.57
N ILE A 911 -1.04 24.12 -19.96
CA ILE A 911 -2.46 24.29 -20.33
C ILE A 911 -3.27 24.75 -19.10
N ASN A 912 -3.44 26.06 -18.99
CA ASN A 912 -4.10 26.70 -17.85
C ASN A 912 -5.59 26.31 -17.67
N SER A 913 -6.27 25.82 -18.70
CA SER A 913 -7.69 25.45 -18.63
C SER A 913 -7.94 24.09 -17.96
N LEU A 914 -6.92 23.24 -17.83
CA LEU A 914 -7.04 21.89 -17.24
C LEU A 914 -6.58 21.83 -15.78
N GLN A 915 -5.88 22.85 -15.31
CA GLN A 915 -5.21 22.88 -14.02
C GLN A 915 -5.74 24.01 -13.13
N SER A 916 -5.45 23.94 -11.83
CA SER A 916 -5.81 25.00 -10.90
C SER A 916 -4.98 26.26 -11.20
N TRP A 917 -5.63 27.42 -11.29
CA TRP A 917 -4.96 28.72 -11.52
C TRP A 917 -4.12 29.20 -10.33
N GLY A 918 -4.37 28.63 -9.16
CA GLY A 918 -3.62 28.84 -7.95
C GLY A 918 -3.28 27.52 -7.27
N PRO A 919 -2.84 27.55 -6.00
CA PRO A 919 -2.62 26.33 -5.26
C PRO A 919 -3.92 25.52 -5.18
N SER A 920 -3.79 24.21 -5.26
CA SER A 920 -4.89 23.29 -4.99
C SER A 920 -4.47 22.27 -3.95
N ALA A 921 -5.45 21.73 -3.25
CA ALA A 921 -5.23 20.71 -2.24
C ALA A 921 -6.41 19.74 -2.23
N THR A 922 -6.09 18.46 -2.34
CA THR A 922 -7.03 17.34 -2.27
C THR A 922 -6.58 16.41 -1.15
N VAL A 923 -7.46 16.15 -0.20
CA VAL A 923 -7.23 15.16 0.85
C VAL A 923 -7.31 13.77 0.24
N PHE A 924 -6.32 12.93 0.53
CA PHE A 924 -6.30 11.53 0.13
C PHE A 924 -5.58 10.68 1.18
N ASP A 925 -5.75 9.36 1.09
CA ASP A 925 -4.96 8.41 1.87
C ASP A 925 -3.90 7.76 0.97
N PRO A 926 -2.60 8.03 1.21
CA PRO A 926 -1.53 7.43 0.43
C PRO A 926 -1.55 5.90 0.52
N ALA A 927 -2.01 5.29 1.62
CA ALA A 927 -2.08 3.83 1.74
C ALA A 927 -2.98 3.17 0.65
N ASN A 928 -3.92 3.91 0.07
CA ASN A 928 -4.79 3.39 -1.00
C ASN A 928 -4.11 3.33 -2.37
N VAL A 929 -2.97 4.01 -2.56
CA VAL A 929 -2.22 3.97 -3.84
C VAL A 929 -1.69 2.55 -4.13
N THR A 930 -1.49 1.71 -3.11
CA THR A 930 -1.02 0.33 -3.29
C THR A 930 -2.13 -0.64 -3.73
N THR A 931 -3.41 -0.30 -3.49
CA THR A 931 -4.54 -1.24 -3.63
C THR A 931 -5.61 -0.78 -4.61
N MET A 932 -5.64 0.51 -4.99
CA MET A 932 -6.71 1.09 -5.82
C MET A 932 -6.16 1.73 -7.08
N SER A 933 -6.85 1.52 -8.21
CA SER A 933 -6.55 2.24 -9.47
C SER A 933 -7.08 3.67 -9.48
N ASN A 934 -8.15 3.93 -8.72
CA ASN A 934 -8.73 5.24 -8.46
C ASN A 934 -8.83 5.46 -6.95
N VAL A 935 -7.91 6.26 -6.40
CA VAL A 935 -7.85 6.62 -4.99
C VAL A 935 -8.87 7.73 -4.71
N PRO A 936 -9.79 7.55 -3.75
CA PRO A 936 -10.71 8.60 -3.34
C PRO A 936 -9.96 9.86 -2.90
N GLY A 937 -10.42 11.02 -3.36
CA GLY A 937 -9.83 12.31 -3.03
C GLY A 937 -10.91 13.36 -2.80
N THR A 938 -10.74 14.18 -1.76
CA THR A 938 -11.66 15.27 -1.43
C THR A 938 -11.00 16.62 -1.67
N LEU A 939 -11.44 17.37 -2.68
CA LEU A 939 -10.93 18.70 -2.98
C LEU A 939 -11.29 19.67 -1.85
N VAL A 940 -10.29 20.33 -1.27
CA VAL A 940 -10.46 21.32 -0.18
C VAL A 940 -9.94 22.70 -0.54
N LEU A 941 -9.20 22.83 -1.64
CA LEU A 941 -8.74 24.10 -2.19
C LEU A 941 -8.50 23.97 -3.70
N GLY A 942 -8.87 25.00 -4.45
CA GLY A 942 -8.38 25.17 -5.82
C GLY A 942 -9.27 26.04 -6.69
N TYR A 943 -8.70 26.55 -7.78
CA TYR A 943 -9.21 27.68 -8.54
C TYR A 943 -9.41 27.29 -10.02
N PRO A 944 -10.66 27.03 -10.46
CA PRO A 944 -10.92 26.65 -11.84
C PRO A 944 -10.71 27.82 -12.81
N TYR A 945 -10.53 27.50 -14.08
CA TYR A 945 -10.40 28.48 -15.17
C TYR A 945 -11.59 29.47 -15.18
N GLY A 946 -11.29 30.77 -15.34
CA GLY A 946 -12.30 31.84 -15.42
C GLY A 946 -12.85 32.33 -14.08
N HIS A 947 -12.27 31.93 -12.94
CA HIS A 947 -12.68 32.41 -11.62
C HIS A 947 -12.33 33.90 -11.40
N PRO A 948 -13.17 34.71 -10.71
CA PRO A 948 -12.96 36.15 -10.51
C PRO A 948 -11.66 36.55 -9.81
N LEU A 949 -11.11 35.72 -8.91
CA LEU A 949 -9.79 35.96 -8.31
C LEU A 949 -8.61 35.70 -9.27
N ALA A 950 -8.91 35.12 -10.43
CA ALA A 950 -7.96 34.69 -11.44
C ALA A 950 -7.94 35.65 -12.66
N ASP A 951 -8.89 36.57 -12.82
CA ASP A 951 -8.89 37.52 -13.93
C ASP A 951 -8.19 38.83 -13.58
N THR A 952 -6.92 38.94 -13.95
CA THR A 952 -6.35 40.17 -14.52
C THR A 952 -5.13 39.79 -15.36
N ALA A 953 -4.96 40.43 -16.51
CA ALA A 953 -3.77 40.32 -17.37
C ALA A 953 -2.42 40.68 -16.68
N ILE A 954 -2.45 41.01 -15.38
CA ILE A 954 -1.32 41.50 -14.56
C ILE A 954 -1.14 40.66 -13.27
N GLY A 955 -2.05 39.71 -12.96
CA GLY A 955 -2.07 39.07 -11.65
C GLY A 955 -2.43 40.04 -10.52
N ASN A 956 -2.87 39.50 -9.38
CA ASN A 956 -3.04 40.25 -8.14
C ASN A 956 -2.07 39.73 -7.08
N GLN A 957 -2.07 40.31 -5.88
CA GLN A 957 -1.13 39.89 -4.82
C GLN A 957 -1.26 38.40 -4.42
N TYR A 958 -2.40 37.78 -4.72
CA TYR A 958 -2.68 36.37 -4.41
C TYR A 958 -2.44 35.45 -5.59
N LEU A 959 -2.80 35.80 -6.82
CA LEU A 959 -2.73 34.89 -7.96
C LEU A 959 -2.32 35.60 -9.24
N SER A 960 -1.43 34.97 -10.01
CA SER A 960 -1.09 35.36 -11.38
C SER A 960 -1.15 34.16 -12.32
N GLN A 961 -1.32 34.41 -13.63
CA GLN A 961 -1.30 33.35 -14.65
C GLN A 961 0.09 32.73 -14.87
N ALA A 962 1.11 33.21 -14.17
CA ALA A 962 2.48 32.70 -14.23
C ALA A 962 2.95 32.17 -12.86
N ASP A 963 2.03 31.91 -11.93
CA ASP A 963 2.37 31.35 -10.63
C ASP A 963 2.83 29.90 -10.76
N PHE A 964 3.97 29.63 -10.13
CA PHE A 964 4.57 28.30 -10.13
C PHE A 964 4.74 27.84 -8.68
N ILE A 965 3.74 27.11 -8.17
CA ILE A 965 3.76 26.50 -6.83
C ILE A 965 4.41 25.13 -6.90
N THR A 966 5.39 24.92 -6.03
CA THR A 966 6.29 23.76 -6.02
C THR A 966 6.32 23.04 -4.68
N GLY A 967 5.56 23.53 -3.70
CA GLY A 967 5.63 23.05 -2.34
C GLY A 967 4.38 23.32 -1.53
N MET A 968 4.08 22.40 -0.60
CA MET A 968 3.02 22.54 0.39
C MET A 968 3.49 21.99 1.74
N VAL A 969 3.24 22.73 2.81
CA VAL A 969 3.55 22.34 4.20
C VAL A 969 2.39 22.69 5.11
N PHE A 970 2.05 21.76 6.00
CA PHE A 970 1.10 22.01 7.08
C PHE A 970 1.80 21.80 8.44
N PRO A 971 2.33 22.87 9.07
CA PRO A 971 3.09 22.76 10.31
C PRO A 971 2.25 22.32 11.51
N THR A 972 2.79 21.42 12.34
CA THR A 972 2.11 20.95 13.57
C THR A 972 1.99 22.09 14.58
N GLY A 973 0.94 22.07 15.40
CA GLY A 973 0.63 23.12 16.37
C GLY A 973 0.10 24.42 15.75
N THR A 974 -0.32 24.40 14.47
CA THR A 974 -0.83 25.59 13.78
C THR A 974 -2.12 25.27 13.05
N ARG A 975 -2.81 26.32 12.58
CA ARG A 975 -3.88 26.17 11.58
C ARG A 975 -3.49 26.71 10.21
N SER A 976 -2.19 26.81 9.92
CA SER A 976 -1.69 27.37 8.66
C SER A 976 -1.30 26.28 7.68
N VAL A 977 -1.89 26.30 6.48
CA VAL A 977 -1.41 25.52 5.33
C VAL A 977 -0.64 26.46 4.40
N LEU A 978 0.65 26.20 4.23
CA LEU A 978 1.60 27.05 3.51
C LEU A 978 1.90 26.43 2.14
N PHE A 979 1.74 27.23 1.07
CA PHE A 979 2.16 26.86 -0.27
C PHE A 979 3.34 27.73 -0.68
N PHE A 980 4.30 27.18 -1.43
CA PHE A 980 5.56 27.83 -1.76
C PHE A 980 5.80 27.81 -3.25
N GLY A 981 6.38 28.89 -3.79
CA GLY A 981 6.67 28.96 -5.20
C GLY A 981 7.13 30.32 -5.67
N LYS A 982 6.97 30.54 -6.97
CA LYS A 982 7.27 31.78 -7.69
C LYS A 982 5.97 32.46 -8.10
N HIS A 983 5.88 33.77 -7.90
CA HIS A 983 4.72 34.59 -8.25
C HIS A 983 5.12 35.66 -9.27
N GLY A 984 4.35 35.78 -10.35
CA GLY A 984 4.55 36.76 -11.41
C GLY A 984 3.92 38.11 -11.08
N LEU A 985 4.67 39.19 -11.29
CA LEU A 985 4.23 40.57 -11.02
C LEU A 985 4.01 41.39 -12.29
N GLY A 986 4.49 40.89 -13.43
CA GLY A 986 4.38 41.53 -14.73
C GLY A 986 3.10 41.15 -15.46
N ASN A 987 2.95 41.74 -16.64
CA ASN A 987 1.87 41.33 -17.55
C ASN A 987 2.09 39.89 -18.01
N TYR A 988 1.01 39.11 -18.02
CA TYR A 988 1.05 37.77 -18.59
C TYR A 988 1.41 37.83 -20.08
N CYS A 989 2.35 36.99 -20.48
CA CYS A 989 2.74 36.80 -21.86
C CYS A 989 3.04 35.33 -22.12
N TYR A 990 2.66 34.82 -23.29
CA TYR A 990 3.03 33.48 -23.73
C TYR A 990 3.84 33.57 -25.02
N GLY A 991 5.03 32.98 -25.03
CA GLY A 991 5.95 33.06 -26.16
C GLY A 991 7.40 32.85 -25.74
N THR A 992 8.35 33.23 -26.57
CA THR A 992 9.79 33.15 -26.22
C THR A 992 10.19 34.35 -25.38
N GLY A 993 10.75 34.12 -24.18
CA GLY A 993 11.26 35.18 -23.31
C GLY A 993 12.59 35.79 -23.78
N GLY A 994 13.08 36.81 -23.06
CA GLY A 994 14.36 37.48 -23.33
C GLY A 994 14.36 38.99 -23.03
N ALA A 995 15.56 39.54 -22.81
CA ALA A 995 15.76 40.97 -22.53
C ALA A 995 15.56 41.88 -23.76
N SER A 996 15.69 41.34 -24.97
CA SER A 996 15.47 42.05 -26.24
C SER A 996 15.38 41.07 -27.41
N GLY A 997 14.24 41.04 -28.12
CA GLY A 997 14.05 40.27 -29.36
C GLY A 997 13.16 39.00 -29.27
N GLY A 998 12.55 38.70 -28.12
CA GLY A 998 11.55 37.63 -27.95
C GLY A 998 10.09 38.12 -28.04
N ASP A 999 9.13 37.20 -28.03
CA ASP A 999 7.69 37.50 -27.98
C ASP A 999 7.27 38.13 -26.64
N CYS A 1000 8.00 37.79 -25.57
CA CYS A 1000 7.77 38.24 -24.21
C CYS A 1000 9.01 38.93 -23.63
N TYR A 1001 8.82 40.01 -22.88
CA TYR A 1001 9.90 40.62 -22.10
C TYR A 1001 10.10 39.81 -20.81
N ASP A 1002 11.14 38.99 -20.79
CA ASP A 1002 11.58 38.24 -19.62
C ASP A 1002 13.11 38.12 -19.64
N PRO A 1003 13.85 39.03 -18.98
CA PRO A 1003 15.31 38.97 -18.96
C PRO A 1003 15.85 37.76 -18.19
N ASP A 1004 15.03 37.08 -17.37
CA ASP A 1004 15.46 35.97 -16.52
C ASP A 1004 15.27 34.61 -17.20
N ASP A 1005 14.37 34.50 -18.18
CA ASP A 1005 14.07 33.27 -18.90
C ASP A 1005 13.94 33.50 -20.41
N ASN A 1006 14.72 32.78 -21.21
CA ASN A 1006 14.70 32.83 -22.67
C ASN A 1006 13.95 31.65 -23.32
N SER A 1007 13.36 30.77 -22.51
CA SER A 1007 12.60 29.63 -22.97
C SER A 1007 11.26 30.08 -23.57
N LYS A 1008 10.62 29.16 -24.30
CA LYS A 1008 9.25 29.38 -24.78
C LYS A 1008 8.27 28.89 -23.72
N GLY A 1009 7.45 29.77 -23.20
CA GLY A 1009 6.49 29.41 -22.16
C GLY A 1009 5.63 30.57 -21.68
N ILE A 1010 5.17 30.45 -20.44
CA ILE A 1010 4.41 31.47 -19.73
C ILE A 1010 5.40 32.40 -19.03
N HIS A 1011 5.24 33.71 -19.23
CA HIS A 1011 6.08 34.76 -18.67
C HIS A 1011 5.27 35.87 -17.99
N SER A 1012 5.81 36.45 -16.91
CA SER A 1012 5.23 37.56 -16.13
C SER A 1012 6.30 38.28 -15.32
N TYR A 1013 7.45 38.57 -15.94
CA TYR A 1013 8.56 39.27 -15.27
C TYR A 1013 8.16 40.70 -14.83
N PRO A 1014 8.55 41.16 -13.62
CA PRO A 1014 9.45 40.49 -12.66
C PRO A 1014 8.76 39.43 -11.81
N TYR A 1015 9.53 38.46 -11.32
CA TYR A 1015 9.07 37.45 -10.38
C TYR A 1015 9.54 37.73 -8.95
N ARG A 1016 8.80 37.20 -7.97
CA ARG A 1016 9.27 37.03 -6.60
C ARG A 1016 8.96 35.63 -6.11
N SER A 1017 9.74 35.12 -5.17
CA SER A 1017 9.26 34.01 -4.35
C SER A 1017 8.06 34.44 -3.51
N GLN A 1018 7.12 33.53 -3.33
CA GLN A 1018 5.93 33.77 -2.53
C GLN A 1018 5.53 32.54 -1.73
N ILE A 1019 5.09 32.79 -0.51
CA ILE A 1019 4.31 31.88 0.30
C ILE A 1019 2.85 32.32 0.23
N TRP A 1020 1.95 31.38 0.02
CA TRP A 1020 0.51 31.59 0.22
C TRP A 1020 0.10 30.84 1.48
N ALA A 1021 -0.36 31.56 2.50
CA ALA A 1021 -0.81 30.93 3.73
C ALA A 1021 -2.32 30.94 3.86
N TYR A 1022 -2.88 29.76 4.05
CA TYR A 1022 -4.30 29.51 4.17
C TYR A 1022 -4.65 29.05 5.58
N ASP A 1023 -5.85 29.40 6.03
CA ASP A 1023 -6.40 28.90 7.29
C ASP A 1023 -7.01 27.52 7.04
N ALA A 1024 -6.54 26.52 7.78
CA ALA A 1024 -7.04 25.14 7.67
C ALA A 1024 -8.54 25.05 7.93
N ASN A 1025 -9.11 25.94 8.76
CA ASN A 1025 -10.56 26.00 8.96
C ASN A 1025 -11.33 26.30 7.66
N ASP A 1026 -10.76 27.14 6.78
CA ASP A 1026 -11.40 27.47 5.52
C ASP A 1026 -11.40 26.29 4.55
N LEU A 1027 -10.32 25.50 4.54
CA LEU A 1027 -10.25 24.26 3.77
C LEU A 1027 -11.25 23.22 4.31
N ILE A 1028 -11.41 23.12 5.63
CA ILE A 1028 -12.44 22.29 6.25
C ILE A 1028 -13.85 22.77 5.90
N ALA A 1029 -14.07 24.08 5.83
CA ALA A 1029 -15.35 24.62 5.39
C ALA A 1029 -15.69 24.19 3.95
N VAL A 1030 -14.70 24.09 3.05
CA VAL A 1030 -14.90 23.53 1.70
C VAL A 1030 -15.28 22.06 1.77
N LYS A 1031 -14.52 21.26 2.53
CA LYS A 1031 -14.83 19.83 2.75
C LYS A 1031 -16.27 19.63 3.23
N ASN A 1032 -16.71 20.46 4.15
CA ASN A 1032 -18.04 20.40 4.76
C ASN A 1032 -19.15 21.03 3.90
N GLY A 1033 -18.84 21.45 2.66
CA GLY A 1033 -19.81 22.07 1.74
C GLY A 1033 -20.27 23.47 2.16
N GLN A 1034 -19.56 24.12 3.09
CA GLN A 1034 -19.87 25.46 3.61
C GLN A 1034 -19.24 26.57 2.77
N LYS A 1035 -18.18 26.27 2.02
CA LYS A 1035 -17.52 27.16 1.06
C LYS A 1035 -17.26 26.41 -0.24
N GLN A 1036 -17.18 27.12 -1.36
CA GLN A 1036 -16.62 26.54 -2.58
C GLN A 1036 -15.09 26.56 -2.51
N SER A 1037 -14.42 25.65 -3.22
CA SER A 1037 -12.95 25.52 -3.17
C SER A 1037 -12.22 26.81 -3.58
N TYR A 1038 -12.86 27.61 -4.42
CA TYR A 1038 -12.34 28.86 -4.98
C TYR A 1038 -12.73 30.12 -4.19
N ASP A 1039 -13.64 30.00 -3.23
CA ASP A 1039 -14.00 31.10 -2.31
C ASP A 1039 -12.94 31.29 -1.21
N VAL A 1040 -12.08 30.29 -1.03
CA VAL A 1040 -10.98 30.34 -0.07
C VAL A 1040 -9.90 31.27 -0.61
N VAL A 1041 -9.41 32.18 0.22
CA VAL A 1041 -8.29 33.08 -0.09
C VAL A 1041 -7.22 32.93 0.97
N PRO A 1042 -5.94 33.15 0.64
CA PRO A 1042 -4.89 33.11 1.67
C PRO A 1042 -5.13 34.25 2.66
N TYR A 1043 -5.01 33.96 3.96
CA TYR A 1043 -5.09 35.00 4.99
C TYR A 1043 -3.85 35.90 4.96
N ALA A 1044 -2.73 35.40 4.41
CA ALA A 1044 -1.50 36.15 4.21
C ALA A 1044 -0.71 35.64 3.00
N VAL A 1045 -0.07 36.57 2.30
CA VAL A 1045 0.98 36.32 1.31
C VAL A 1045 2.26 37.02 1.76
N TRP A 1046 3.41 36.37 1.53
CA TRP A 1046 4.66 36.68 2.21
C TRP A 1046 5.83 36.20 1.37
N GLN A 1047 6.98 36.85 1.51
CA GLN A 1047 8.22 36.46 0.87
C GLN A 1047 9.19 35.92 1.95
N LEU A 1048 9.86 34.80 1.70
CA LEU A 1048 10.84 34.25 2.66
C LEU A 1048 12.03 35.18 2.82
N ASP A 1049 12.64 35.56 1.69
CA ASP A 1049 13.79 36.45 1.61
C ASP A 1049 13.83 37.08 0.20
N ALA A 1050 14.21 38.35 0.12
CA ALA A 1050 14.39 39.09 -1.13
C ALA A 1050 15.39 38.40 -2.09
N ALA A 1051 16.31 37.60 -1.56
CA ALA A 1051 17.28 36.84 -2.34
C ALA A 1051 16.65 35.65 -3.11
N PHE A 1052 15.44 35.21 -2.74
CA PHE A 1052 14.75 34.12 -3.44
C PHE A 1052 13.97 34.64 -4.63
N VAL A 1053 14.49 34.38 -5.82
CA VAL A 1053 13.80 34.62 -7.10
C VAL A 1053 12.90 33.42 -7.46
N ASP A 1054 13.29 32.20 -7.05
CA ASP A 1054 12.58 30.97 -7.38
C ASP A 1054 12.72 29.90 -6.26
N ILE A 1055 11.60 29.29 -5.87
CA ILE A 1055 11.50 28.17 -4.92
C ILE A 1055 11.03 26.95 -5.70
N GLN A 1056 11.79 25.86 -5.66
CA GLN A 1056 11.48 24.67 -6.46
C GLN A 1056 11.06 23.44 -5.66
N GLY A 1057 11.21 23.47 -4.34
CA GLY A 1057 10.72 22.41 -3.49
C GLY A 1057 10.80 22.77 -2.02
N VAL A 1058 9.90 22.18 -1.24
CA VAL A 1058 9.90 22.29 0.22
C VAL A 1058 9.74 20.92 0.88
N ALA A 1059 10.35 20.76 2.05
CA ALA A 1059 10.17 19.61 2.91
C ALA A 1059 10.05 20.10 4.35
N TYR A 1060 9.35 19.34 5.18
CA TYR A 1060 9.09 19.73 6.56
C TYR A 1060 9.34 18.57 7.51
N ASP A 1061 10.18 18.83 8.50
CA ASP A 1061 10.37 17.99 9.67
C ASP A 1061 9.45 18.50 10.77
N SER A 1062 8.36 17.76 11.02
CA SER A 1062 7.36 18.11 12.02
C SER A 1062 7.86 17.93 13.46
N ALA A 1063 8.85 17.07 13.68
CA ALA A 1063 9.41 16.83 15.02
C ALA A 1063 10.34 17.96 15.44
N ALA A 1064 11.19 18.43 14.52
CA ALA A 1064 12.07 19.58 14.78
C ALA A 1064 11.43 20.94 14.44
N GLN A 1065 10.21 20.95 13.86
CA GLN A 1065 9.57 22.17 13.34
C GLN A 1065 10.47 22.88 12.32
N ARG A 1066 11.12 22.12 11.42
CA ARG A 1066 12.08 22.67 10.45
C ARG A 1066 11.56 22.59 9.04
N LEU A 1067 11.65 23.72 8.35
CA LEU A 1067 11.32 23.86 6.95
C LEU A 1067 12.61 23.88 6.14
N TYR A 1068 12.70 23.00 5.14
CA TYR A 1068 13.77 22.95 4.15
C TYR A 1068 13.22 23.51 2.85
N VAL A 1069 13.89 24.51 2.28
CA VAL A 1069 13.44 25.24 1.08
C VAL A 1069 14.56 25.23 0.05
N SER A 1070 14.31 24.66 -1.13
CA SER A 1070 15.27 24.65 -2.23
C SER A 1070 15.25 25.98 -2.96
N ARG A 1071 16.43 26.63 -3.02
CA ARG A 1071 16.69 27.86 -3.77
C ARG A 1071 17.50 27.54 -5.02
N VAL A 1072 17.00 27.94 -6.18
CA VAL A 1072 17.62 27.66 -7.48
C VAL A 1072 18.88 28.49 -7.69
N TYR A 1073 19.94 27.87 -8.23
CA TYR A 1073 21.19 28.50 -8.70
C TYR A 1073 21.95 29.37 -7.69
N ALA A 1074 21.69 29.17 -6.40
CA ALA A 1074 22.35 29.92 -5.34
C ALA A 1074 23.81 29.50 -5.10
N ASP A 1075 24.28 28.42 -5.73
CA ASP A 1075 25.69 28.02 -5.81
C ASP A 1075 26.22 28.04 -7.26
N ASN A 1076 25.86 29.05 -8.04
CA ASN A 1076 26.21 29.29 -9.46
C ASN A 1076 25.67 28.25 -10.47
N THR A 1077 25.57 26.97 -10.11
CA THR A 1077 25.06 25.90 -10.99
C THR A 1077 24.13 24.90 -10.32
N ARG A 1078 24.02 24.89 -8.98
CA ARG A 1078 23.27 23.89 -8.21
C ARG A 1078 22.32 24.56 -7.21
N PRO A 1079 21.26 23.85 -6.78
CA PRO A 1079 20.35 24.34 -5.76
C PRO A 1079 21.05 24.42 -4.39
N LEU A 1080 20.60 25.38 -3.59
CA LEU A 1080 20.97 25.53 -2.19
C LEU A 1080 19.75 25.27 -1.32
N ILE A 1081 19.89 24.42 -0.30
CA ILE A 1081 18.79 24.11 0.62
C ILE A 1081 18.91 25.04 1.82
N ASN A 1082 17.98 25.98 1.94
CA ASN A 1082 17.85 26.87 3.08
C ASN A 1082 16.97 26.22 4.14
N VAL A 1083 17.34 26.38 5.40
CA VAL A 1083 16.62 25.79 6.54
C VAL A 1083 16.07 26.90 7.41
N TYR A 1084 14.80 26.78 7.78
CA TYR A 1084 14.10 27.71 8.66
C TYR A 1084 13.48 26.96 9.83
N GLN A 1085 13.58 27.52 11.02
CA GLN A 1085 12.79 27.11 12.17
C GLN A 1085 11.39 27.70 12.05
N VAL A 1086 10.38 26.85 12.15
CA VAL A 1086 8.99 27.28 12.35
C VAL A 1086 8.79 27.51 13.85
N VAL A 1087 8.42 28.75 14.18
CA VAL A 1087 8.11 29.21 15.53
C VAL A 1087 6.59 29.43 15.60
N VAL A 1088 5.91 28.53 16.29
CA VAL A 1088 4.47 28.60 16.53
C VAL A 1088 4.20 29.77 17.50
N PRO A 1089 3.44 30.81 17.10
CA PRO A 1089 3.19 32.02 17.88
C PRO A 1089 2.49 31.81 19.23
#